data_AF-A0A3S3NQG7-F1
#
_entry.id   AF-A0A3S3NQG7-F1
#
_cell.length_a   1.000
_cell.length_b   1.000
_cell.length_c   1.000
_cell.angle_alpha   90.00
_cell.angle_beta   90.00
_cell.angle_gamma   90.00
#
_symmetry.space_group_name_H-M   'P 1'
#
loop_
_entity.id
_entity.type
_entity.pdbx_description
1 polymer ?
#
loop_
_entity_poly.entity_id
_entity_poly.type
_entity_poly.pdbx_seq_one_letter_code
_entity_poly.pdbx_strand_id
1 'polypeptide(L)'
;MDFSTFLFGWLPYLLLVVLSLLSFSFFNKKNNNIRPKVPPSPPGLPILGNLHQLGEVTHHSLWLLSKQYGPLMYLKLGKVPTIVASSARMAREVLKIHDKECCSRPAFISWITYSYDLVDIAFSPYNEHWKEMRKICFHEILNAKRVQSYRYIREEEVEKMVESISLSCGHSSEPVNMSAGILSFFYHVICRVLFGGSYQEGNESEKAKIHGIIDEGRNLMGGFFVADYFPHMWWLDAVTGVHRRLRRNFLEYDSLYERIIEDHLDPKRLKPEEEDFLDVLLQLQKDSDLSRDNIKAILMNLILGASDTSAAIVSWGMLELMRNPRAMKKVQEEVRRVVGKKGKVREMDLSELSYLKLVVKEILRLHPSGPLLVPRETLTHCKIDEFDVLPKTRILVNAWAVMRDPEYWEDPHEFIPERFTNSSLDGKGHDFEYIPFGSGRRGCPGINFAFMTLHLSLANLLYFFNWELPNGIKKEDLDVSEKPGLTVVPKHPVSLVPIKYDFIPKVPPSPPGLPIMGNLHQLGEVTHHSLWLLSKQYGPLMYLKLGKVPTIVASSARMAREVLKIHDKECCSRPAFISLITYSYDLVDIAFSPYNEHWKEMRKICFHEILNAKRVQSYCYIREEEVEKMVESISLSCGHSSEPVNMSVGILSFFYHVICRVLFGGSYQEGNESEKAKN
;
A
#
# COMPACT_ATOMS: atom_id res chain seq x y z
N MET A 1 -23.16 -13.41 61.59
CA MET A 1 -21.70 -13.18 61.68
C MET A 1 -21.50 -11.69 61.69
N ASP A 2 -21.07 -11.15 62.83
CA ASP A 2 -21.01 -9.71 63.08
C ASP A 2 -19.91 -9.03 62.26
N PHE A 3 -20.23 -7.88 61.69
CA PHE A 3 -19.30 -7.03 60.92
C PHE A 3 -18.04 -6.65 61.74
N SER A 4 -18.15 -6.66 63.08
CA SER A 4 -17.02 -6.47 64.01
C SER A 4 -16.04 -7.65 64.00
N THR A 5 -16.53 -8.90 63.97
CA THR A 5 -15.66 -10.09 63.88
C THR A 5 -14.92 -10.20 62.55
N PHE A 6 -15.50 -9.64 61.47
CA PHE A 6 -14.84 -9.58 60.16
C PHE A 6 -13.74 -8.52 60.11
N LEU A 7 -13.89 -7.37 60.78
CA LEU A 7 -12.86 -6.31 60.83
C LEU A 7 -11.66 -6.66 61.74
N PHE A 8 -11.90 -7.33 62.87
CA PHE A 8 -10.83 -7.72 63.80
C PHE A 8 -9.93 -8.85 63.26
N GLY A 9 -10.44 -9.70 62.36
CA GLY A 9 -9.65 -10.77 61.74
C GLY A 9 -8.60 -10.29 60.73
N TRP A 10 -8.84 -9.15 60.07
CA TRP A 10 -7.96 -8.61 59.01
C TRP A 10 -6.99 -7.54 59.50
N LEU A 11 -7.27 -6.90 60.64
CA LEU A 11 -6.38 -5.94 61.28
C LEU A 11 -4.95 -6.44 61.49
N PRO A 12 -4.69 -7.68 62.01
CA PRO A 12 -3.33 -8.17 62.19
C PRO A 12 -2.59 -8.40 60.86
N TYR A 13 -3.31 -8.74 59.78
CA TYR A 13 -2.71 -8.89 58.44
C TYR A 13 -2.36 -7.53 57.83
N LEU A 14 -3.24 -6.53 57.97
CA LEU A 14 -2.94 -5.14 57.58
C LEU A 14 -1.76 -4.57 58.37
N LEU A 15 -1.68 -4.85 59.67
CA LEU A 15 -0.56 -4.43 60.52
C LEU A 15 0.75 -5.12 60.10
N LEU A 16 0.72 -6.40 59.76
CA LEU A 16 1.87 -7.15 59.24
C LEU A 16 2.34 -6.62 57.89
N VAL A 17 1.41 -6.24 57.00
CA VAL A 17 1.75 -5.60 55.71
C VAL A 17 2.40 -4.25 55.96
N VAL A 18 1.84 -3.41 56.82
CA VAL A 18 2.42 -2.09 57.18
C VAL A 18 3.78 -2.24 57.86
N LEU A 19 3.94 -3.20 58.78
CA LEU A 19 5.21 -3.48 59.45
C LEU A 19 6.26 -4.06 58.49
N SER A 20 5.87 -4.86 57.51
CA SER A 20 6.78 -5.35 56.46
C SER A 20 7.22 -4.23 55.51
N LEU A 21 6.33 -3.26 55.22
CA LEU A 21 6.66 -2.08 54.42
C LEU A 21 7.60 -1.13 55.18
N LEU A 22 7.38 -0.97 56.49
CA LEU A 22 8.25 -0.18 57.38
C LEU A 22 9.61 -0.86 57.61
N SER A 23 9.67 -2.19 57.75
CA SER A 23 10.93 -2.92 57.87
C SER A 23 11.73 -2.88 56.57
N PHE A 24 11.08 -2.98 55.41
CA PHE A 24 11.72 -2.83 54.10
C PHE A 24 12.29 -1.42 53.89
N SER A 25 11.65 -0.39 54.45
CA SER A 25 12.20 0.97 54.49
C SER A 25 13.43 1.11 55.40
N PHE A 26 13.52 0.32 56.47
CA PHE A 26 14.60 0.40 57.47
C PHE A 26 15.84 -0.45 57.11
N PHE A 27 15.67 -1.54 56.34
CA PHE A 27 16.77 -2.43 55.93
C PHE A 27 17.51 -2.00 54.65
N ASN A 28 17.08 -0.93 53.96
CA ASN A 28 17.87 -0.31 52.89
C ASN A 28 19.03 0.51 53.47
N LYS A 29 20.02 -0.19 54.02
CA LYS A 29 21.34 0.37 54.32
C LYS A 29 21.89 1.05 53.06
N LYS A 30 22.24 2.33 53.19
CA LYS A 30 22.99 3.11 52.19
C LYS A 30 24.31 2.38 51.90
N ASN A 31 24.39 1.72 50.75
CA ASN A 31 25.66 1.29 50.19
C ASN A 31 26.29 2.49 49.47
N ASN A 32 27.55 2.81 49.81
CA ASN A 32 28.34 3.91 49.28
C ASN A 32 28.88 3.61 47.85
N ASN A 33 28.01 3.13 46.96
CA ASN A 33 28.31 3.07 45.53
C ASN A 33 27.72 4.31 44.85
N ILE A 34 28.45 4.90 43.92
CA ILE A 34 27.95 5.95 43.02
C ILE A 34 26.65 5.42 42.42
N ARG A 35 25.51 6.03 42.78
CA ARG A 35 24.21 5.60 42.27
C ARG A 35 24.17 5.90 40.77
N PRO A 36 23.77 4.94 39.92
CA PRO A 36 23.64 5.19 38.49
C PRO A 36 22.65 6.33 38.26
N LYS A 37 23.00 7.24 37.33
CA LYS A 37 22.13 8.37 36.97
C LYS A 37 21.01 7.83 36.09
N VAL A 38 19.86 7.51 36.66
CA VAL A 38 18.72 6.97 35.91
C VAL A 38 17.86 8.08 35.29
N PRO A 39 17.17 7.81 34.16
CA PRO A 39 16.22 8.76 33.59
C PRO A 39 15.11 9.15 34.58
N PRO A 40 14.40 10.27 34.35
CA PRO A 40 13.25 10.66 35.15
C PRO A 40 12.22 9.53 35.25
N SER A 41 11.61 9.37 36.44
CA SER A 41 10.66 8.28 36.71
C SER A 41 9.44 8.80 37.46
N PRO A 42 8.21 8.44 37.06
CA PRO A 42 7.05 8.63 37.92
C PRO A 42 7.17 7.85 39.22
N PRO A 43 6.55 8.36 40.32
CA PRO A 43 6.50 7.63 41.59
C PRO A 43 5.87 6.25 41.40
N GLY A 44 6.58 5.20 41.83
CA GLY A 44 6.09 3.83 41.81
C GLY A 44 5.58 3.39 43.18
N LEU A 45 4.61 2.48 43.20
CA LEU A 45 4.14 1.85 44.45
C LEU A 45 5.12 0.77 44.93
N PRO A 46 5.17 0.47 46.24
CA PRO A 46 5.91 -0.68 46.74
C PRO A 46 5.47 -1.97 46.02
N ILE A 47 6.43 -2.83 45.70
CA ILE A 47 6.25 -4.10 44.96
C ILE A 47 5.82 -3.89 43.51
N LEU A 48 4.67 -3.25 43.24
CA LEU A 48 4.10 -3.07 41.89
C LEU A 48 4.94 -2.15 40.99
N GLY A 49 5.68 -1.22 41.58
CA GLY A 49 6.34 -0.15 40.86
C GLY A 49 5.32 0.67 40.06
N ASN A 50 5.52 0.79 38.76
CA ASN A 50 4.74 1.63 37.85
C ASN A 50 3.65 0.86 37.08
N LEU A 51 3.40 -0.42 37.37
CA LEU A 51 2.35 -1.20 36.67
C LEU A 51 0.96 -0.56 36.79
N HIS A 52 0.64 0.01 37.95
CA HIS A 52 -0.65 0.67 38.23
C HIS A 52 -0.91 1.92 37.39
N GLN A 53 0.12 2.46 36.71
CA GLN A 53 0.02 3.63 35.84
C GLN A 53 -0.25 3.25 34.38
N LEU A 54 -0.23 1.96 34.05
CA LEU A 54 -0.49 1.46 32.71
C LEU A 54 -1.95 1.04 32.60
N GLY A 55 -2.71 1.74 31.75
CA GLY A 55 -4.06 1.35 31.38
C GLY A 55 -4.09 0.19 30.37
N GLU A 56 -5.31 -0.15 29.93
CA GLU A 56 -5.54 -1.21 28.94
C GLU A 56 -4.75 -0.95 27.64
N VAL A 57 -4.73 0.30 27.16
CA VAL A 57 -3.93 0.71 26.00
C VAL A 57 -2.60 1.31 26.48
N THR A 58 -1.62 0.43 26.71
CA THR A 58 -0.33 0.75 27.34
C THR A 58 0.40 1.92 26.67
N HIS A 59 0.43 1.97 25.35
CA HIS A 59 1.22 2.97 24.62
C HIS A 59 0.67 4.41 24.75
N HIS A 60 -0.64 4.58 24.95
CA HIS A 60 -1.22 5.90 25.31
C HIS A 60 -0.82 6.31 26.72
N SER A 61 -0.88 5.38 27.67
CA SER A 61 -0.45 5.64 29.06
C SER A 61 1.02 6.08 29.11
N LEU A 62 1.87 5.38 28.36
CA LEU A 62 3.30 5.71 28.24
C LEU A 62 3.52 7.05 27.53
N TRP A 63 2.74 7.37 26.51
CA TRP A 63 2.80 8.67 25.85
C TRP A 63 2.43 9.81 26.82
N LEU A 64 1.32 9.68 27.57
CA LEU A 64 0.91 10.67 28.57
C LEU A 64 1.98 10.89 29.65
N LEU A 65 2.57 9.80 30.14
CA LEU A 65 3.69 9.88 31.09
C LEU A 65 4.90 10.57 30.46
N SER A 66 5.23 10.29 29.19
CA SER A 66 6.36 10.94 28.51
C SER A 66 6.19 12.47 28.39
N LYS A 67 4.96 12.97 28.31
CA LYS A 67 4.69 14.43 28.31
C LYS A 67 5.00 15.10 29.65
N GLN A 68 5.01 14.34 30.75
CA GLN A 68 5.33 14.84 32.08
C GLN A 68 6.79 14.60 32.49
N TYR A 69 7.34 13.43 32.15
CA TYR A 69 8.67 13.00 32.61
C TYR A 69 9.76 13.14 31.55
N GLY A 70 9.39 13.48 30.31
CA GLY A 70 10.31 13.70 29.21
C GLY A 70 10.35 12.53 28.21
N PRO A 71 11.08 12.71 27.09
CA PRO A 71 11.10 11.78 25.96
C PRO A 71 11.83 10.46 26.27
N LEU A 72 12.63 10.42 27.34
CA LEU A 72 13.26 9.23 27.90
C LEU A 72 12.88 9.14 29.37
N MET A 73 12.20 8.06 29.75
CA MET A 73 11.78 7.85 31.14
C MET A 73 12.10 6.45 31.63
N TYR A 74 12.33 6.34 32.92
CA TYR A 74 12.53 5.09 33.63
C TYR A 74 11.22 4.67 34.30
N LEU A 75 10.92 3.38 34.24
CA LEU A 75 9.81 2.73 34.91
C LEU A 75 10.30 1.43 35.54
N LYS A 76 9.70 1.07 36.66
CA LYS A 76 9.87 -0.24 37.28
C LYS A 76 8.58 -1.02 37.14
N LEU A 77 8.49 -1.92 36.18
CA LEU A 77 7.28 -2.73 35.95
C LEU A 77 7.37 -4.00 36.82
N GLY A 78 6.74 -3.96 37.99
CA GLY A 78 6.95 -4.95 39.04
C GLY A 78 8.39 -4.91 39.56
N LYS A 79 9.18 -5.93 39.23
CA LYS A 79 10.63 -5.98 39.52
C LYS A 79 11.52 -5.66 38.31
N VAL A 80 10.93 -5.45 37.13
CA VAL A 80 11.69 -5.29 35.88
C VAL A 80 12.04 -3.82 35.61
N PRO A 81 13.32 -3.44 35.53
CA PRO A 81 13.72 -2.10 35.11
C PRO A 81 13.40 -1.91 33.62
N THR A 82 12.70 -0.83 33.31
CA THR A 82 12.23 -0.52 31.95
C THR A 82 12.55 0.93 31.61
N ILE A 83 13.04 1.16 30.40
CA ILE A 83 13.18 2.50 29.82
C ILE A 83 12.21 2.64 28.65
N VAL A 84 11.63 3.82 28.54
CA VAL A 84 10.71 4.15 27.46
C VAL A 84 11.24 5.34 26.68
N ALA A 85 11.45 5.15 25.37
CA ALA A 85 11.84 6.18 24.43
C ALA A 85 10.62 6.61 23.60
N SER A 86 10.25 7.89 23.65
CA SER A 86 9.00 8.41 23.08
C SER A 86 9.17 9.60 22.12
N SER A 87 10.40 9.88 21.67
CA SER A 87 10.68 10.88 20.62
C SER A 87 11.63 10.32 19.56
N ALA A 88 11.65 10.94 18.37
CA ALA A 88 12.54 10.54 17.28
C ALA A 88 14.02 10.55 17.70
N ARG A 89 14.43 11.56 18.46
CA ARG A 89 15.78 11.66 19.04
C ARG A 89 16.13 10.46 19.92
N MET A 90 15.23 10.08 20.84
CA MET A 90 15.46 8.95 21.74
C MET A 90 15.36 7.59 21.05
N ALA A 91 14.48 7.46 20.05
CA ALA A 91 14.45 6.29 19.19
C ALA A 91 15.79 6.12 18.43
N ARG A 92 16.38 7.21 17.92
CA ARG A 92 17.70 7.20 17.26
C ARG A 92 18.82 6.80 18.21
N GLU A 93 18.83 7.31 19.44
CA GLU A 93 19.80 6.90 20.46
C GLU A 93 19.76 5.39 20.69
N VAL A 94 18.57 4.83 20.93
CA VAL A 94 18.39 3.40 21.23
C VAL A 94 18.65 2.50 20.02
N LEU A 95 18.10 2.85 18.85
CA LEU A 95 18.00 1.95 17.70
C LEU A 95 19.17 2.09 16.72
N LYS A 96 19.99 3.14 16.85
CA LYS A 96 21.13 3.40 15.96
C LYS A 96 22.44 3.63 16.71
N ILE A 97 22.46 4.58 17.65
CA ILE A 97 23.71 4.95 18.34
C ILE A 97 24.14 3.83 19.29
N HIS A 98 23.21 3.35 20.12
CA HIS A 98 23.41 2.27 21.09
C HIS A 98 22.78 0.95 20.63
N ASP A 99 22.61 0.74 19.31
CA ASP A 99 21.94 -0.44 18.77
C ASP A 99 22.64 -1.73 19.22
N LYS A 100 23.97 -1.75 19.24
CA LYS A 100 24.74 -2.94 19.63
C LYS A 100 24.45 -3.32 21.08
N GLU A 101 24.37 -2.36 21.98
CA GLU A 101 24.11 -2.55 23.40
C GLU A 101 22.62 -2.84 23.66
N CYS A 102 21.72 -2.32 22.83
CA CYS A 102 20.28 -2.33 23.04
C CYS A 102 19.51 -3.31 22.14
N CYS A 103 20.15 -4.23 21.41
CA CYS A 103 19.49 -5.08 20.41
C CYS A 103 19.10 -6.50 20.89
N SER A 104 19.20 -6.83 22.18
CA SER A 104 18.71 -8.11 22.70
C SER A 104 17.20 -8.09 22.96
N ARG A 105 16.66 -9.21 23.42
CA ARG A 105 15.23 -9.42 23.71
C ARG A 105 15.03 -9.88 25.14
N PRO A 106 13.95 -9.42 25.81
CA PRO A 106 13.54 -9.98 27.09
C PRO A 106 12.94 -11.38 26.91
N ALA A 107 13.11 -12.22 27.90
CA ALA A 107 12.63 -13.60 27.90
C ALA A 107 11.26 -13.71 28.58
N PHE A 108 10.19 -13.41 27.83
CA PHE A 108 8.82 -13.59 28.32
C PHE A 108 8.40 -15.06 28.30
N ILE A 109 7.62 -15.51 29.28
CA ILE A 109 7.24 -16.92 29.45
C ILE A 109 6.51 -17.48 28.21
N SER A 110 5.57 -16.72 27.65
CA SER A 110 4.87 -17.11 26.43
C SER A 110 5.83 -17.22 25.24
N TRP A 111 6.77 -16.28 25.10
CA TRP A 111 7.72 -16.26 23.99
C TRP A 111 8.73 -17.40 24.08
N ILE A 112 9.26 -17.70 25.27
CA ILE A 112 10.11 -18.88 25.51
C ILE A 112 9.39 -20.14 25.04
N THR A 113 8.12 -20.27 25.40
CA THR A 113 7.31 -21.46 25.07
C THR A 113 7.08 -21.60 23.56
N TYR A 114 6.50 -20.60 22.90
CA TYR A 114 6.19 -20.69 21.46
C TYR A 114 7.42 -20.66 20.56
N SER A 115 8.55 -20.15 21.04
CA SER A 115 9.79 -20.02 20.27
C SER A 115 10.79 -21.14 20.55
N TYR A 116 10.34 -22.22 21.18
CA TYR A 116 11.16 -23.40 21.47
C TYR A 116 12.47 -23.02 22.20
N ASP A 117 12.33 -22.32 23.33
CA ASP A 117 13.44 -21.76 24.12
C ASP A 117 14.21 -20.64 23.42
N LEU A 118 13.46 -19.74 22.75
CA LEU A 118 13.98 -18.53 22.10
C LEU A 118 15.03 -18.80 21.03
N VAL A 119 14.82 -19.85 20.24
CA VAL A 119 15.68 -20.20 19.10
C VAL A 119 15.17 -19.64 17.77
N ASP A 120 14.16 -18.76 17.83
CA ASP A 120 13.52 -18.03 16.74
C ASP A 120 14.32 -16.78 16.30
N ILE A 121 13.71 -15.85 15.55
CA ILE A 121 14.36 -14.63 15.03
C ILE A 121 13.83 -13.36 15.69
N ALA A 122 12.55 -13.35 16.08
CA ALA A 122 11.88 -12.19 16.62
C ALA A 122 12.21 -11.98 18.10
N PHE A 123 12.21 -13.05 18.90
CA PHE A 123 12.28 -13.05 20.36
C PHE A 123 13.61 -13.57 20.92
N SER A 124 14.44 -14.19 20.09
CA SER A 124 15.75 -14.68 20.50
C SER A 124 16.73 -13.58 20.96
N PRO A 125 17.58 -13.87 21.96
CA PRO A 125 18.63 -12.97 22.40
C PRO A 125 19.63 -12.69 21.27
N TYR A 126 20.32 -11.56 21.32
CA TYR A 126 21.28 -11.23 20.28
C TYR A 126 22.59 -12.02 20.48
N ASN A 127 22.83 -12.99 19.60
CA ASN A 127 24.02 -13.85 19.57
C ASN A 127 24.34 -14.30 18.13
N GLU A 128 25.34 -15.17 17.93
CA GLU A 128 25.69 -15.69 16.59
C GLU A 128 24.55 -16.52 15.97
N HIS A 129 23.88 -17.36 16.77
CA HIS A 129 22.71 -18.13 16.33
C HIS A 129 21.63 -17.24 15.70
N TRP A 130 21.25 -16.15 16.36
CA TRP A 130 20.27 -15.20 15.83
C TRP A 130 20.73 -14.58 14.50
N LYS A 131 22.01 -14.22 14.37
CA LYS A 131 22.53 -13.64 13.12
C LYS A 131 22.43 -14.64 11.97
N GLU A 132 22.74 -15.91 12.23
CA GLU A 132 22.64 -16.99 11.26
C GLU A 132 21.19 -17.23 10.84
N MET A 133 20.27 -17.43 11.80
CA MET A 133 18.85 -17.63 11.52
C MET A 133 18.25 -16.45 10.73
N ARG A 134 18.62 -15.22 11.11
CA ARG A 134 18.17 -14.02 10.39
C ARG A 134 18.73 -13.95 8.97
N LYS A 135 19.99 -14.34 8.78
CA LYS A 135 20.62 -14.41 7.45
C LYS A 135 19.89 -15.44 6.57
N ILE A 136 19.63 -16.64 7.08
CA ILE A 136 18.91 -17.70 6.36
C ILE A 136 17.52 -17.21 5.95
N CYS A 137 16.71 -16.72 6.89
CA CYS A 137 15.35 -16.27 6.56
C CYS A 137 15.32 -15.09 5.57
N PHE A 138 16.28 -14.16 5.67
CA PHE A 138 16.36 -13.07 4.71
C PHE A 138 16.73 -13.57 3.32
N HIS A 139 17.77 -14.41 3.19
CA HIS A 139 18.21 -14.90 1.89
C HIS A 139 17.24 -15.90 1.26
N GLU A 140 16.53 -16.71 2.05
CA GLU A 140 15.67 -17.74 1.49
C GLU A 140 14.22 -17.33 1.26
N ILE A 141 13.70 -16.32 1.96
CA ILE A 141 12.30 -15.86 1.78
C ILE A 141 12.18 -14.36 1.52
N LEU A 142 12.82 -13.54 2.36
CA LEU A 142 12.41 -12.14 2.51
C LEU A 142 13.14 -11.19 1.56
N ASN A 143 14.14 -11.66 0.83
CA ASN A 143 14.81 -10.88 -0.20
C ASN A 143 13.86 -10.57 -1.37
N ALA A 144 14.16 -9.51 -2.12
CA ALA A 144 13.29 -9.03 -3.20
C ALA A 144 12.98 -10.07 -4.29
N LYS A 145 13.96 -10.91 -4.66
CA LYS A 145 13.79 -11.95 -5.69
C LYS A 145 12.85 -13.06 -5.22
N ARG A 146 12.99 -13.50 -3.97
CA ARG A 146 12.11 -14.52 -3.36
C ARG A 146 10.70 -13.96 -3.13
N VAL A 147 10.58 -12.73 -2.62
CA VAL A 147 9.26 -12.06 -2.52
C VAL A 147 8.57 -11.98 -3.88
N GLN A 148 9.32 -11.70 -4.96
CA GLN A 148 8.78 -11.64 -6.31
C GLN A 148 8.33 -13.02 -6.84
N SER A 149 9.00 -14.13 -6.51
CA SER A 149 8.56 -15.46 -6.95
C SER A 149 7.19 -15.81 -6.37
N TYR A 150 6.89 -15.40 -5.14
CA TYR A 150 5.58 -15.61 -4.51
C TYR A 150 4.45 -14.68 -5.03
N ARG A 151 4.67 -13.94 -6.11
CA ARG A 151 3.65 -13.06 -6.72
C ARG A 151 2.36 -13.81 -7.05
N TYR A 152 2.47 -14.99 -7.68
CA TYR A 152 1.30 -15.75 -8.13
C TYR A 152 0.40 -16.12 -6.95
N ILE A 153 0.99 -16.49 -5.80
CA ILE A 153 0.25 -16.80 -4.57
C ILE A 153 -0.57 -15.58 -4.14
N ARG A 154 0.04 -14.39 -4.09
CA ARG A 154 -0.66 -13.17 -3.66
C ARG A 154 -1.76 -12.76 -4.63
N GLU A 155 -1.54 -12.90 -5.94
CA GLU A 155 -2.54 -12.61 -6.97
C GLU A 155 -3.72 -13.60 -6.97
N GLU A 156 -3.48 -14.88 -6.70
CA GLU A 156 -4.55 -15.88 -6.59
C GLU A 156 -5.35 -15.72 -5.28
N GLU A 157 -4.69 -15.51 -4.15
CA GLU A 157 -5.39 -15.35 -2.88
C GLU A 157 -6.21 -14.05 -2.82
N VAL A 158 -5.74 -12.98 -3.48
CA VAL A 158 -6.52 -11.73 -3.55
C VAL A 158 -7.76 -11.91 -4.44
N GLU A 159 -7.64 -12.71 -5.51
CA GLU A 159 -8.77 -13.07 -6.37
C GLU A 159 -9.83 -13.87 -5.60
N LYS A 160 -9.42 -14.88 -4.83
CA LYS A 160 -10.32 -15.63 -3.94
C LYS A 160 -11.01 -14.74 -2.90
N MET A 161 -10.28 -13.80 -2.29
CA MET A 161 -10.86 -12.84 -1.36
C MET A 161 -11.91 -11.95 -2.05
N VAL A 162 -11.62 -11.43 -3.24
CA VAL A 162 -12.56 -10.61 -4.03
C VAL A 162 -13.79 -11.42 -4.45
N GLU A 163 -13.61 -12.67 -4.88
CA GLU A 163 -14.72 -13.56 -5.24
C GLU A 163 -15.63 -13.81 -4.03
N SER A 164 -15.04 -14.14 -2.87
CA SER A 164 -15.78 -14.34 -1.62
C SER A 164 -16.60 -13.11 -1.23
N ILE A 165 -16.03 -11.91 -1.31
CA ILE A 165 -16.75 -10.64 -1.03
C ILE A 165 -17.81 -10.36 -2.11
N SER A 166 -17.54 -10.71 -3.37
CA SER A 166 -18.48 -10.53 -4.48
C SER A 166 -19.74 -11.37 -4.33
N LEU A 167 -19.65 -12.55 -3.71
CA LEU A 167 -20.82 -13.40 -3.42
C LEU A 167 -21.77 -12.74 -2.41
N SER A 168 -21.26 -11.85 -1.55
CA SER A 168 -22.09 -11.05 -0.64
C SER A 168 -22.72 -9.82 -1.30
N CYS A 169 -22.31 -9.45 -2.52
CA CYS A 169 -22.89 -8.31 -3.22
C CYS A 169 -24.30 -8.61 -3.72
N GLY A 170 -25.27 -7.75 -3.38
CA GLY A 170 -26.64 -7.79 -3.94
C GLY A 170 -27.63 -8.71 -3.24
N HIS A 171 -27.21 -9.52 -2.25
CA HIS A 171 -28.10 -10.44 -1.55
C HIS A 171 -28.86 -9.85 -0.34
N SER A 172 -28.42 -8.70 0.18
CA SER A 172 -29.11 -7.83 1.14
C SER A 172 -28.11 -6.70 1.46
N SER A 173 -28.52 -5.61 2.13
CA SER A 173 -27.56 -4.63 2.70
C SER A 173 -26.76 -5.21 3.88
N GLU A 174 -26.47 -6.52 3.88
CA GLU A 174 -25.76 -7.20 4.95
C GLU A 174 -24.27 -6.83 4.92
N PRO A 175 -23.74 -6.36 6.06
CA PRO A 175 -22.34 -5.98 6.12
C PRO A 175 -21.43 -7.21 6.20
N VAL A 176 -20.34 -7.17 5.44
CA VAL A 176 -19.27 -8.17 5.47
C VAL A 176 -18.27 -7.80 6.57
N ASN A 177 -17.89 -8.77 7.39
CA ASN A 177 -16.81 -8.60 8.38
C ASN A 177 -15.45 -8.58 7.66
N MET A 178 -14.99 -7.37 7.33
CA MET A 178 -13.73 -7.16 6.62
C MET A 178 -12.53 -7.57 7.48
N SER A 179 -12.56 -7.31 8.79
CA SER A 179 -11.44 -7.68 9.67
C SER A 179 -11.14 -9.18 9.66
N ALA A 180 -12.18 -10.02 9.72
CA ALA A 180 -12.02 -11.48 9.65
C ALA A 180 -11.59 -11.94 8.25
N GLY A 181 -12.22 -11.42 7.19
CA GLY A 181 -11.89 -11.78 5.81
C GLY A 181 -10.45 -11.39 5.41
N ILE A 182 -10.01 -10.19 5.79
CA ILE A 182 -8.64 -9.70 5.56
C ILE A 182 -7.64 -10.56 6.33
N LEU A 183 -7.92 -10.87 7.60
CA LEU A 183 -7.03 -11.72 8.42
C LEU A 183 -6.88 -13.11 7.79
N SER A 184 -7.98 -13.72 7.35
CA SER A 184 -7.97 -15.00 6.65
C SER A 184 -7.15 -14.94 5.35
N PHE A 185 -7.29 -13.88 4.55
CA PHE A 185 -6.48 -13.67 3.34
C PHE A 185 -4.98 -13.68 3.65
N PHE A 186 -4.52 -12.92 4.64
CA PHE A 186 -3.09 -12.88 4.96
C PHE A 186 -2.58 -14.21 5.52
N TYR A 187 -3.40 -14.93 6.30
CA TYR A 187 -3.08 -16.30 6.73
C TYR A 187 -2.91 -17.25 5.54
N HIS A 188 -3.83 -17.23 4.57
CA HIS A 188 -3.72 -18.09 3.40
C HIS A 188 -2.49 -17.76 2.56
N VAL A 189 -2.18 -16.47 2.37
CA VAL A 189 -0.98 -16.05 1.64
C VAL A 189 0.28 -16.59 2.33
N ILE A 190 0.45 -16.38 3.64
CA ILE A 190 1.68 -16.83 4.31
C ILE A 190 1.73 -18.36 4.42
N CYS A 191 0.62 -19.04 4.71
CA CYS A 191 0.59 -20.50 4.78
C CYS A 191 0.95 -21.14 3.44
N ARG A 192 0.49 -20.58 2.30
CA ARG A 192 0.90 -21.06 0.97
C ARG A 192 2.37 -20.82 0.67
N VAL A 193 2.93 -19.70 1.13
CA VAL A 193 4.36 -19.41 0.99
C VAL A 193 5.21 -20.38 1.82
N LEU A 194 4.72 -20.76 3.01
CA LEU A 194 5.46 -21.61 3.94
C LEU A 194 5.30 -23.12 3.67
N PHE A 195 4.10 -23.55 3.27
CA PHE A 195 3.69 -24.97 3.23
C PHE A 195 3.18 -25.44 1.86
N GLY A 196 3.20 -24.55 0.85
CA GLY A 196 2.66 -24.85 -0.46
C GLY A 196 1.15 -25.12 -0.46
N GLY A 197 0.71 -26.01 -1.35
CA GLY A 197 -0.70 -26.41 -1.51
C GLY A 197 -1.26 -27.30 -0.40
N SER A 198 -0.40 -27.91 0.42
CA SER A 198 -0.79 -28.90 1.44
C SER A 198 -1.77 -28.33 2.48
N TYR A 199 -1.77 -27.01 2.72
CA TYR A 199 -2.71 -26.34 3.62
C TYR A 199 -4.15 -26.29 3.07
N GLN A 200 -4.36 -26.42 1.75
CA GLN A 200 -5.68 -26.23 1.13
C GLN A 200 -6.56 -27.49 1.14
N GLU A 201 -5.98 -28.68 1.36
CA GLU A 201 -6.66 -29.98 1.20
C GLU A 201 -7.52 -30.38 2.42
N GLY A 202 -7.41 -29.65 3.54
CA GLY A 202 -8.22 -29.89 4.75
C GLY A 202 -9.69 -29.50 4.58
N ASN A 203 -10.59 -30.24 5.24
CA ASN A 203 -12.00 -29.86 5.32
C ASN A 203 -12.21 -28.60 6.20
N GLU A 204 -13.37 -27.96 6.09
CA GLU A 204 -13.67 -26.70 6.81
C GLU A 204 -13.53 -26.82 8.35
N SER A 205 -13.82 -27.99 8.91
CA SER A 205 -13.67 -28.24 10.35
C SER A 205 -12.19 -28.22 10.78
N GLU A 206 -11.32 -28.80 9.97
CA GLU A 206 -9.87 -28.81 10.22
C GLU A 206 -9.28 -27.41 10.10
N LYS A 207 -9.67 -26.65 9.08
CA LYS A 207 -9.27 -25.24 8.93
C LYS A 207 -9.71 -24.41 10.13
N ALA A 208 -10.97 -24.55 10.56
CA ALA A 208 -11.49 -23.85 11.74
C ALA A 208 -10.70 -24.21 13.01
N LYS A 209 -10.30 -25.49 13.17
CA LYS A 209 -9.46 -25.92 14.29
C LYS A 209 -8.08 -25.27 14.25
N ILE A 210 -7.44 -25.22 13.07
CA ILE A 210 -6.12 -24.57 12.92
C ILE A 210 -6.22 -23.08 13.25
N HIS A 211 -7.23 -22.38 12.71
CA HIS A 211 -7.48 -20.98 13.04
C HIS A 211 -7.67 -20.77 14.55
N GLY A 212 -8.44 -21.64 15.22
CA GLY A 212 -8.63 -21.57 16.67
C GLY A 212 -7.35 -21.78 17.48
N ILE A 213 -6.47 -22.69 17.06
CA ILE A 213 -5.15 -22.90 17.68
C ILE A 213 -4.32 -21.62 17.56
N ILE A 214 -4.30 -21.04 16.35
CA ILE A 214 -3.50 -19.84 16.07
C ILE A 214 -4.02 -18.61 16.83
N ASP A 215 -5.34 -18.41 16.85
CA ASP A 215 -5.97 -17.28 17.54
C ASP A 215 -5.74 -17.32 19.05
N GLU A 216 -5.85 -18.49 19.69
CA GLU A 216 -5.53 -18.64 21.12
C GLU A 216 -4.02 -18.39 21.38
N GLY A 217 -3.14 -18.86 20.50
CA GLY A 217 -1.69 -18.61 20.62
C GLY A 217 -1.34 -17.13 20.52
N ARG A 218 -1.94 -16.42 19.56
CA ARG A 218 -1.84 -14.96 19.43
C ARG A 218 -2.25 -14.25 20.71
N ASN A 219 -3.39 -14.63 21.29
CA ASN A 219 -3.90 -14.04 22.53
C ASN A 219 -2.94 -14.28 23.71
N LEU A 220 -2.38 -15.49 23.82
CA LEU A 220 -1.43 -15.84 24.88
C LEU A 220 -0.06 -15.17 24.69
N MET A 221 0.43 -15.01 23.47
CA MET A 221 1.69 -14.30 23.19
C MET A 221 1.65 -12.82 23.57
N GLY A 222 0.48 -12.18 23.42
CA GLY A 222 0.24 -10.80 23.86
C GLY A 222 -0.33 -10.66 25.28
N GLY A 223 -0.47 -11.76 26.02
CA GLY A 223 -1.12 -11.80 27.32
C GLY A 223 -0.24 -11.32 28.48
N PHE A 224 -0.87 -11.08 29.64
CA PHE A 224 -0.18 -10.73 30.88
C PHE A 224 0.15 -11.97 31.71
N PHE A 225 1.43 -12.18 32.02
CA PHE A 225 1.90 -13.20 32.95
C PHE A 225 2.57 -12.53 34.16
N VAL A 226 2.25 -12.98 35.36
CA VAL A 226 2.82 -12.46 36.60
C VAL A 226 4.33 -12.71 36.64
N ALA A 227 4.79 -13.87 36.17
CA ALA A 227 6.20 -14.25 36.11
C ALA A 227 7.06 -13.24 35.32
N ASP A 228 6.50 -12.61 34.28
CA ASP A 228 7.20 -11.66 33.40
C ASP A 228 7.57 -10.33 34.08
N TYR A 229 6.92 -10.04 35.21
CA TYR A 229 7.14 -8.85 36.02
C TYR A 229 7.64 -9.20 37.44
N PHE A 230 7.30 -10.39 37.92
CA PHE A 230 7.64 -10.90 39.25
C PHE A 230 8.11 -12.37 39.17
N PRO A 231 9.38 -12.61 38.80
CA PRO A 231 9.87 -13.96 38.54
C PRO A 231 9.70 -14.94 39.73
N HIS A 232 9.80 -14.46 40.97
CA HIS A 232 9.62 -15.30 42.16
C HIS A 232 8.15 -15.64 42.48
N MET A 233 7.18 -15.02 41.79
CA MET A 233 5.75 -15.25 41.97
C MET A 233 5.11 -15.97 40.77
N TRP A 234 5.91 -16.73 40.02
CA TRP A 234 5.48 -17.49 38.85
C TRP A 234 4.32 -18.46 39.13
N TRP A 235 4.20 -18.95 40.37
CA TRP A 235 3.13 -19.87 40.78
C TRP A 235 1.73 -19.25 40.67
N LEU A 236 1.61 -17.91 40.69
CA LEU A 236 0.33 -17.24 40.47
C LEU A 236 -0.22 -17.49 39.06
N ASP A 237 0.64 -17.64 38.05
CA ASP A 237 0.23 -18.00 36.69
C ASP A 237 -0.30 -19.44 36.59
N ALA A 238 0.16 -20.32 37.50
CA ALA A 238 -0.40 -21.66 37.63
C ALA A 238 -1.78 -21.63 38.31
N VAL A 239 -1.95 -20.80 39.34
CA VAL A 239 -3.22 -20.64 40.08
C VAL A 239 -4.31 -20.00 39.20
N THR A 240 -3.97 -19.00 38.39
CA THR A 240 -4.92 -18.38 37.44
C THR A 240 -5.28 -19.29 36.26
N GLY A 241 -4.54 -20.38 36.08
CA GLY A 241 -4.73 -21.33 34.98
C GLY A 241 -4.12 -20.90 33.64
N VAL A 242 -3.51 -19.70 33.55
CA VAL A 242 -2.90 -19.21 32.30
C VAL A 242 -1.72 -20.08 31.87
N HIS A 243 -0.93 -20.60 32.82
CA HIS A 243 0.16 -21.51 32.50
C HIS A 243 -0.33 -22.84 31.89
N ARG A 244 -1.46 -23.37 32.36
CA ARG A 244 -2.09 -24.58 31.78
C ARG A 244 -2.64 -24.29 30.37
N ARG A 245 -3.25 -23.13 30.16
CA ARG A 245 -3.73 -22.70 28.83
C ARG A 245 -2.58 -22.58 27.83
N LEU A 246 -1.50 -21.92 28.22
CA LEU A 246 -0.26 -21.80 27.45
C LEU A 246 0.30 -23.15 27.05
N ARG A 247 0.50 -24.05 28.02
CA ARG A 247 1.04 -25.39 27.74
C ARG A 247 0.13 -26.21 26.83
N ARG A 248 -1.20 -26.16 27.02
CA ARG A 248 -2.14 -26.88 26.16
C ARG A 248 -2.06 -26.38 24.72
N ASN A 249 -2.14 -25.07 24.51
CA ASN A 249 -2.11 -24.50 23.18
C ASN A 249 -0.74 -24.70 22.49
N PHE A 250 0.37 -24.64 23.23
CA PHE A 250 1.69 -24.99 22.71
C PHE A 250 1.75 -26.43 22.17
N LEU A 251 1.20 -27.41 22.90
CA LEU A 251 1.17 -28.80 22.42
C LEU A 251 0.35 -28.96 21.13
N GLU A 252 -0.74 -28.20 20.98
CA GLU A 252 -1.54 -28.18 19.76
C GLU A 252 -0.78 -27.55 18.58
N TYR A 253 -0.05 -26.45 18.84
CA TYR A 253 0.85 -25.81 17.87
C TYR A 253 1.97 -26.75 17.43
N ASP A 254 2.63 -27.41 18.39
CA ASP A 254 3.73 -28.31 18.11
C ASP A 254 3.25 -29.53 17.30
N SER A 255 2.10 -30.09 17.66
CA SER A 255 1.47 -31.19 16.90
C SER A 255 1.05 -30.75 15.50
N LEU A 256 0.66 -29.49 15.30
CA LEU A 256 0.36 -28.96 13.97
C LEU A 256 1.63 -28.89 13.12
N TYR A 257 2.71 -28.30 13.63
CA TYR A 257 3.97 -28.22 12.89
C TYR A 257 4.60 -29.57 12.65
N GLU A 258 4.51 -30.50 13.61
CA GLU A 258 5.01 -31.85 13.44
C GLU A 258 4.34 -32.54 12.26
N ARG A 259 2.99 -32.51 12.19
CA ARG A 259 2.23 -33.06 11.07
C ARG A 259 2.62 -32.42 9.75
N ILE A 260 2.69 -31.09 9.69
CA ILE A 260 3.09 -30.38 8.47
C ILE A 260 4.50 -30.82 8.02
N ILE A 261 5.45 -30.95 8.94
CA ILE A 261 6.81 -31.39 8.60
C ILE A 261 6.81 -32.85 8.13
N GLU A 262 6.07 -33.73 8.80
CA GLU A 262 5.94 -35.14 8.40
C GLU A 262 5.35 -35.27 6.99
N ASP A 263 4.32 -34.49 6.67
CA ASP A 263 3.71 -34.45 5.33
C ASP A 263 4.73 -34.01 4.26
N HIS A 264 5.62 -33.05 4.58
CA HIS A 264 6.67 -32.60 3.66
C HIS A 264 7.81 -33.61 3.50
N LEU A 265 8.04 -34.45 4.50
CA LEU A 265 9.04 -35.52 4.46
C LEU A 265 8.51 -36.80 3.78
N ASP A 266 7.20 -36.94 3.58
CA ASP A 266 6.62 -38.11 2.92
C ASP A 266 7.12 -38.22 1.46
N PRO A 267 7.83 -39.30 1.09
CA PRO A 267 8.30 -39.50 -0.28
C PRO A 267 7.16 -39.64 -1.31
N LYS A 268 5.92 -39.88 -0.86
CA LYS A 268 4.72 -39.94 -1.70
C LYS A 268 4.11 -38.56 -1.98
N ARG A 269 4.56 -37.51 -1.29
CA ARG A 269 4.08 -36.14 -1.53
C ARG A 269 4.36 -35.75 -2.98
N LEU A 270 3.33 -35.27 -3.66
CA LEU A 270 3.46 -34.66 -4.98
C LEU A 270 4.37 -33.44 -4.85
N LYS A 271 5.58 -33.51 -5.41
CA LYS A 271 6.50 -32.38 -5.38
C LYS A 271 5.97 -31.28 -6.31
N PRO A 272 5.69 -30.06 -5.80
CA PRO A 272 5.28 -28.95 -6.64
C PRO A 272 6.41 -28.54 -7.61
N GLU A 273 6.06 -27.85 -8.69
CA GLU A 273 7.03 -27.31 -9.65
C GLU A 273 7.97 -26.26 -9.02
N GLU A 274 7.51 -25.56 -7.98
CA GLU A 274 8.31 -24.63 -7.17
C GLU A 274 8.34 -25.11 -5.71
N GLU A 275 9.53 -25.18 -5.12
CA GLU A 275 9.74 -25.51 -3.70
C GLU A 275 9.17 -24.44 -2.79
N ASP A 276 8.43 -24.86 -1.75
CA ASP A 276 7.99 -23.97 -0.70
C ASP A 276 9.11 -23.72 0.33
N PHE A 277 8.88 -22.80 1.27
CA PHE A 277 9.93 -22.46 2.22
C PHE A 277 10.27 -23.60 3.20
N LEU A 278 9.30 -24.44 3.56
CA LEU A 278 9.58 -25.57 4.42
C LEU A 278 10.48 -26.59 3.72
N ASP A 279 10.29 -26.82 2.42
CA ASP A 279 11.20 -27.64 1.61
C ASP A 279 12.63 -27.09 1.67
N VAL A 280 12.81 -25.76 1.52
CA VAL A 280 14.11 -25.10 1.61
C VAL A 280 14.74 -25.28 3.00
N LEU A 281 13.97 -25.10 4.09
CA LEU A 281 14.48 -25.30 5.44
C LEU A 281 14.87 -26.75 5.73
N LEU A 282 14.09 -27.72 5.25
CA LEU A 282 14.38 -29.15 5.40
C LEU A 282 15.61 -29.58 4.60
N GLN A 283 15.87 -28.93 3.47
CA GLN A 283 17.13 -29.12 2.73
C GLN A 283 18.31 -28.52 3.49
N LEU A 284 18.21 -27.28 3.95
CA LEU A 284 19.26 -26.64 4.74
C LEU A 284 19.57 -27.40 6.04
N GLN A 285 18.58 -28.01 6.67
CA GLN A 285 18.77 -28.88 7.84
C GLN A 285 19.69 -30.07 7.56
N LYS A 286 19.82 -30.53 6.31
CA LYS A 286 20.77 -31.62 5.96
C LYS A 286 22.21 -31.13 5.90
N ASP A 287 22.40 -29.85 5.56
CA ASP A 287 23.70 -29.25 5.27
C ASP A 287 24.19 -28.27 6.35
N SER A 288 23.40 -28.04 7.41
CA SER A 288 23.68 -27.09 8.50
C SER A 288 23.17 -27.61 9.86
N ASP A 289 23.59 -26.97 10.95
CA ASP A 289 23.16 -27.31 12.32
C ASP A 289 21.72 -26.85 12.66
N LEU A 290 20.84 -26.72 11.65
CA LEU A 290 19.45 -26.29 11.85
C LEU A 290 18.63 -27.41 12.51
N SER A 291 18.29 -27.24 13.78
CA SER A 291 17.42 -28.18 14.48
C SER A 291 15.96 -28.07 14.01
N ARG A 292 15.18 -29.12 14.26
CA ARG A 292 13.74 -29.13 13.96
C ARG A 292 13.00 -28.05 14.75
N ASP A 293 13.42 -27.77 15.98
CA ASP A 293 12.87 -26.69 16.80
C ASP A 293 13.16 -25.31 16.19
N ASN A 294 14.32 -25.12 15.55
CA ASN A 294 14.59 -23.89 14.80
C ASN A 294 13.59 -23.70 13.64
N ILE A 295 13.31 -24.78 12.89
CA ILE A 295 12.33 -24.74 11.80
C ILE A 295 10.95 -24.34 12.34
N LYS A 296 10.45 -25.04 13.37
CA LYS A 296 9.14 -24.75 13.98
C LYS A 296 9.06 -23.32 14.53
N ALA A 297 10.11 -22.85 15.19
CA ALA A 297 10.20 -21.51 15.75
C ALA A 297 10.18 -20.42 14.66
N ILE A 298 10.88 -20.64 13.54
CA ILE A 298 10.88 -19.74 12.37
C ILE A 298 9.49 -19.71 11.72
N LEU A 299 8.84 -20.86 11.52
CA LEU A 299 7.50 -20.93 10.95
C LEU A 299 6.48 -20.15 11.80
N MET A 300 6.52 -20.32 13.13
CA MET A 300 5.70 -19.55 14.06
C MET A 300 5.92 -18.04 13.90
N ASN A 301 7.17 -17.59 13.87
CA ASN A 301 7.53 -16.18 13.69
C ASN A 301 6.99 -15.60 12.38
N LEU A 302 7.08 -16.34 11.27
CA LEU A 302 6.66 -15.87 9.96
C LEU A 302 5.14 -15.78 9.84
N ILE A 303 4.41 -16.77 10.37
CA ILE A 303 2.94 -16.76 10.40
C ILE A 303 2.44 -15.56 11.22
N LEU A 304 2.90 -15.44 12.47
CA LEU A 304 2.50 -14.35 13.36
C LEU A 304 2.91 -12.98 12.81
N GLY A 305 4.13 -12.88 12.30
CA GLY A 305 4.71 -11.62 11.84
C GLY A 305 4.08 -11.10 10.54
N ALA A 306 3.74 -11.98 9.60
CA ALA A 306 3.21 -11.58 8.30
C ALA A 306 1.68 -11.43 8.28
N SER A 307 0.96 -12.23 9.08
CA SER A 307 -0.51 -12.23 9.07
C SER A 307 -1.12 -11.08 9.84
N ASP A 308 -0.99 -11.09 11.17
CA ASP A 308 -1.71 -10.18 12.05
C ASP A 308 -1.36 -8.72 11.81
N THR A 309 -0.06 -8.45 11.63
CA THR A 309 0.43 -7.07 11.46
C THR A 309 -0.12 -6.45 10.17
N SER A 310 -0.11 -7.21 9.07
CA SER A 310 -0.58 -6.73 7.77
C SER A 310 -2.11 -6.62 7.72
N ALA A 311 -2.81 -7.59 8.30
CA ALA A 311 -4.27 -7.57 8.40
C ALA A 311 -4.77 -6.37 9.21
N ALA A 312 -4.06 -6.00 10.28
CA ALA A 312 -4.34 -4.80 11.06
C ALA A 312 -4.22 -3.53 10.19
N ILE A 313 -3.15 -3.40 9.40
CA ILE A 313 -2.96 -2.23 8.52
C ILE A 313 -4.05 -2.12 7.47
N VAL A 314 -4.43 -3.20 6.79
CA VAL A 314 -5.52 -3.12 5.80
C VAL A 314 -6.86 -2.83 6.47
N SER A 315 -7.13 -3.39 7.66
CA SER A 315 -8.34 -3.09 8.42
C SER A 315 -8.41 -1.61 8.84
N TRP A 316 -7.33 -1.06 9.41
CA TRP A 316 -7.22 0.37 9.71
C TRP A 316 -7.34 1.22 8.45
N GLY A 317 -6.76 0.77 7.34
CA GLY A 317 -6.84 1.44 6.05
C GLY A 317 -8.28 1.56 5.55
N MET A 318 -9.04 0.47 5.57
CA MET A 318 -10.45 0.51 5.20
C MET A 318 -11.25 1.43 6.13
N LEU A 319 -11.01 1.36 7.45
CA LEU A 319 -11.68 2.21 8.44
C LEU A 319 -11.39 3.72 8.20
N GLU A 320 -10.12 4.09 8.02
CA GLU A 320 -9.74 5.48 7.79
C GLU A 320 -10.20 6.01 6.43
N LEU A 321 -10.18 5.19 5.38
CA LEU A 321 -10.72 5.60 4.08
C LEU A 321 -12.24 5.83 4.15
N MET A 322 -12.99 5.04 4.93
CA MET A 322 -14.42 5.28 5.17
C MET A 322 -14.67 6.59 5.94
N ARG A 323 -13.79 6.95 6.89
CA ARG A 323 -13.84 8.24 7.59
C ARG A 323 -13.43 9.42 6.70
N ASN A 324 -12.65 9.15 5.65
CA ASN A 324 -12.08 10.15 4.75
C ASN A 324 -12.52 9.96 3.28
N PRO A 325 -13.79 10.23 2.92
CA PRO A 325 -14.32 10.02 1.57
C PRO A 325 -13.52 10.70 0.44
N ARG A 326 -12.87 11.83 0.73
CA ARG A 326 -12.00 12.52 -0.23
C ARG A 326 -10.78 11.66 -0.60
N ALA A 327 -10.13 11.08 0.39
CA ALA A 327 -9.00 10.18 0.18
C ALA A 327 -9.45 8.88 -0.51
N MET A 328 -10.56 8.28 -0.04
CA MET A 328 -11.20 7.10 -0.65
C MET A 328 -11.45 7.30 -2.15
N LYS A 329 -12.14 8.39 -2.51
CA LYS A 329 -12.44 8.70 -3.91
C LYS A 329 -11.17 8.83 -4.75
N LYS A 330 -10.16 9.56 -4.25
CA LYS A 330 -8.91 9.81 -4.97
C LYS A 330 -8.11 8.52 -5.20
N VAL A 331 -8.03 7.62 -4.21
CA VAL A 331 -7.34 6.34 -4.37
C VAL A 331 -8.10 5.38 -5.28
N GLN A 332 -9.44 5.32 -5.20
CA GLN A 332 -10.25 4.52 -6.12
C GLN A 332 -10.11 5.02 -7.57
N GLU A 333 -10.13 6.33 -7.79
CA GLU A 333 -9.91 6.94 -9.11
C GLU A 333 -8.52 6.61 -9.66
N GLU A 334 -7.46 6.70 -8.84
CA GLU A 334 -6.10 6.30 -9.26
C GLU A 334 -6.07 4.83 -9.67
N VAL A 335 -6.51 3.93 -8.79
CA VAL A 335 -6.46 2.47 -9.02
C VAL A 335 -7.24 2.09 -10.27
N ARG A 336 -8.48 2.58 -10.41
CA ARG A 336 -9.34 2.27 -11.57
C ARG A 336 -8.77 2.86 -12.87
N ARG A 337 -8.12 4.03 -12.83
CA ARG A 337 -7.45 4.62 -13.99
C ARG A 337 -6.25 3.79 -14.45
N VAL A 338 -5.39 3.35 -13.52
CA VAL A 338 -4.17 2.58 -13.82
C VAL A 338 -4.50 1.18 -14.35
N VAL A 339 -5.50 0.53 -13.76
CA VAL A 339 -5.94 -0.81 -14.21
C VAL A 339 -6.71 -0.73 -15.53
N GLY A 340 -7.55 0.29 -15.72
CA GLY A 340 -8.32 0.49 -16.93
C GLY A 340 -9.19 -0.73 -17.27
N LYS A 341 -8.93 -1.35 -18.42
CA LYS A 341 -9.69 -2.51 -18.93
C LYS A 341 -9.09 -3.88 -18.55
N LYS A 342 -8.04 -3.92 -17.73
CA LYS A 342 -7.34 -5.18 -17.37
C LYS A 342 -8.18 -6.11 -16.48
N GLY A 343 -9.23 -5.59 -15.84
CA GLY A 343 -10.20 -6.39 -15.08
C GLY A 343 -9.77 -6.75 -13.65
N LYS A 344 -8.48 -6.70 -13.30
CA LYS A 344 -7.96 -6.87 -11.93
C LYS A 344 -6.64 -6.13 -11.73
N VAL A 345 -6.30 -5.78 -10.48
CA VAL A 345 -5.00 -5.18 -10.16
C VAL A 345 -3.97 -6.30 -10.02
N ARG A 346 -2.89 -6.23 -10.79
CA ARG A 346 -1.73 -7.13 -10.68
C ARG A 346 -0.59 -6.45 -9.95
N GLU A 347 0.38 -7.22 -9.46
CA GLU A 347 1.54 -6.63 -8.77
C GLU A 347 2.35 -5.68 -9.64
N MET A 348 2.41 -5.96 -10.94
CA MET A 348 3.12 -5.11 -11.90
C MET A 348 2.48 -3.72 -12.03
N ASP A 349 1.20 -3.58 -11.68
CA ASP A 349 0.50 -2.29 -11.71
C ASP A 349 0.85 -1.41 -10.49
N LEU A 350 1.37 -2.01 -9.41
CA LEU A 350 1.65 -1.31 -8.16
C LEU A 350 2.73 -0.24 -8.29
N SER A 351 3.61 -0.31 -9.29
CA SER A 351 4.61 0.75 -9.54
C SER A 351 3.94 2.10 -9.79
N GLU A 352 2.80 2.09 -10.49
CA GLU A 352 2.08 3.28 -10.96
C GLU A 352 1.06 3.82 -9.94
N LEU A 353 0.77 3.08 -8.87
CA LEU A 353 -0.19 3.45 -7.83
C LEU A 353 0.46 4.37 -6.77
N SER A 354 0.82 5.57 -7.20
CA SER A 354 1.56 6.54 -6.38
C SER A 354 0.79 6.99 -5.13
N TYR A 355 -0.49 7.34 -5.26
CA TYR A 355 -1.32 7.84 -4.18
C TYR A 355 -1.71 6.73 -3.20
N LEU A 356 -1.96 5.51 -3.68
CA LEU A 356 -2.14 4.33 -2.81
C LEU A 356 -0.94 4.13 -1.88
N LYS A 357 0.30 4.31 -2.36
CA LYS A 357 1.50 4.23 -1.51
C LYS A 357 1.51 5.30 -0.43
N LEU A 358 1.03 6.52 -0.74
CA LEU A 358 0.89 7.58 0.26
C LEU A 358 -0.16 7.22 1.31
N VAL A 359 -1.28 6.64 0.89
CA VAL A 359 -2.33 6.12 1.77
C VAL A 359 -1.76 5.08 2.73
N VAL A 360 -1.03 4.06 2.22
CA VAL A 360 -0.42 3.03 3.08
C VAL A 360 0.61 3.61 4.04
N LYS A 361 1.43 4.59 3.61
CA LYS A 361 2.35 5.28 4.52
C LYS A 361 1.61 6.01 5.65
N GLU A 362 0.52 6.70 5.34
CA GLU A 362 -0.25 7.41 6.37
C GLU A 362 -0.97 6.45 7.32
N ILE A 363 -1.47 5.31 6.83
CA ILE A 363 -2.02 4.27 7.69
C ILE A 363 -0.95 3.72 8.63
N LEU A 364 0.26 3.44 8.14
CA LEU A 364 1.36 2.94 8.98
C LEU A 364 1.82 3.96 10.03
N ARG A 365 1.78 5.26 9.70
CA ARG A 365 2.10 6.36 10.62
C ARG A 365 1.07 6.47 11.73
N LEU A 366 -0.20 6.55 11.34
CA LEU A 366 -1.31 6.75 12.26
C LEU A 366 -1.58 5.47 13.05
N HIS A 367 -1.58 4.31 12.43
CA HIS A 367 -1.95 3.04 13.07
C HIS A 367 -0.84 2.00 12.99
N PRO A 368 0.32 2.22 13.66
CA PRO A 368 1.36 1.21 13.69
C PRO A 368 0.87 -0.07 14.37
N SER A 369 0.90 -1.18 13.63
CA SER A 369 0.51 -2.50 14.16
C SER A 369 1.22 -2.87 15.46
N GLY A 370 2.48 -2.45 15.62
CA GLY A 370 3.25 -2.57 16.86
C GLY A 370 3.61 -1.20 17.45
N PRO A 371 2.75 -0.55 18.23
CA PRO A 371 2.94 0.84 18.69
C PRO A 371 4.12 1.02 19.66
N LEU A 372 4.54 -0.04 20.35
CA LEU A 372 5.74 -0.06 21.22
C LEU A 372 6.94 -0.76 20.57
N LEU A 373 6.84 -1.07 19.26
CA LEU A 373 7.65 -2.06 18.57
C LEU A 373 7.70 -3.38 19.37
N VAL A 374 8.60 -4.30 19.00
CA VAL A 374 8.89 -5.45 19.85
C VAL A 374 9.88 -4.98 20.94
N PRO A 375 9.60 -5.23 22.24
CA PRO A 375 10.48 -4.90 23.35
C PRO A 375 11.93 -5.35 23.14
N ARG A 376 12.89 -4.49 23.51
CA ARG A 376 14.31 -4.82 23.51
C ARG A 376 14.84 -4.98 24.93
N GLU A 377 16.05 -5.49 25.06
CA GLU A 377 16.78 -5.62 26.32
C GLU A 377 18.24 -5.23 26.11
N THR A 378 18.81 -4.51 27.08
CA THR A 378 20.23 -4.16 27.07
C THR A 378 21.14 -5.34 27.40
N LEU A 379 22.16 -5.54 26.56
CA LEU A 379 23.22 -6.53 26.76
C LEU A 379 24.28 -6.05 27.75
N THR A 380 24.70 -4.81 27.60
CA THR A 380 25.80 -4.20 28.35
C THR A 380 25.39 -2.82 28.84
N HIS A 381 26.14 -2.28 29.82
CA HIS A 381 25.95 -0.91 30.28
C HIS A 381 26.20 0.08 29.14
N CYS A 382 25.33 1.08 28.99
CA CYS A 382 25.50 2.20 28.08
C CYS A 382 24.96 3.49 28.70
N LYS A 383 25.25 4.63 28.08
CA LYS A 383 24.73 5.94 28.48
C LYS A 383 23.85 6.53 27.40
N ILE A 384 22.56 6.70 27.67
CA ILE A 384 21.59 7.30 26.75
C ILE A 384 21.20 8.67 27.29
N ASP A 385 21.43 9.71 26.48
CA ASP A 385 21.12 11.10 26.84
C ASP A 385 21.67 11.49 28.22
N GLU A 386 22.90 11.06 28.53
CA GLU A 386 23.62 11.21 29.82
C GLU A 386 23.26 10.23 30.95
N PHE A 387 22.17 9.47 30.81
CA PHE A 387 21.69 8.54 31.83
C PHE A 387 22.28 7.14 31.68
N ASP A 388 22.60 6.50 32.81
CA ASP A 388 23.09 5.14 32.88
C ASP A 388 21.96 4.13 32.62
N VAL A 389 22.15 3.29 31.61
CA VAL A 389 21.28 2.15 31.31
C VAL A 389 22.04 0.85 31.56
N LEU A 390 21.68 0.17 32.64
CA LEU A 390 22.35 -1.06 33.07
C LEU A 390 21.95 -2.26 32.19
N PRO A 391 22.76 -3.34 32.14
CA PRO A 391 22.37 -4.60 31.50
C PRO A 391 21.04 -5.14 32.03
N LYS A 392 20.31 -5.91 31.21
CA LYS A 392 18.99 -6.48 31.54
C LYS A 392 17.91 -5.43 31.83
N THR A 393 18.07 -4.23 31.28
CA THR A 393 17.01 -3.20 31.27
C THR A 393 16.15 -3.40 30.03
N ARG A 394 14.84 -3.55 30.23
CA ARG A 394 13.86 -3.62 29.15
C ARG A 394 13.75 -2.25 28.48
N ILE A 395 13.68 -2.21 27.16
CA ILE A 395 13.50 -0.97 26.41
C ILE A 395 12.22 -1.07 25.57
N LEU A 396 11.36 -0.08 25.72
CA LEU A 396 10.16 0.13 24.93
C LEU A 396 10.35 1.38 24.08
N VAL A 397 10.19 1.27 22.77
CA VAL A 397 10.21 2.43 21.87
C VAL A 397 8.78 2.71 21.46
N ASN A 398 8.22 3.80 21.94
CA ASN A 398 6.84 4.18 21.65
C ASN A 398 6.74 4.81 20.26
N ALA A 399 6.78 3.97 19.22
CA ALA A 399 6.66 4.37 17.82
C ALA A 399 5.34 5.13 17.55
N TRP A 400 4.26 4.80 18.27
CA TRP A 400 3.00 5.55 18.18
C TRP A 400 3.16 7.01 18.61
N ALA A 401 3.89 7.27 19.69
CA ALA A 401 4.20 8.63 20.15
C ALA A 401 5.12 9.36 19.17
N VAL A 402 6.17 8.67 18.71
CA VAL A 402 7.17 9.23 17.77
C VAL A 402 6.50 9.68 16.46
N MET A 403 5.62 8.87 15.90
CA MET A 403 4.95 9.15 14.63
C MET A 403 3.74 10.09 14.76
N ARG A 404 3.55 10.66 15.96
CA ARG A 404 2.58 11.72 16.29
C ARG A 404 3.22 12.92 16.96
N ASP A 405 4.55 13.02 16.90
CA ASP A 405 5.26 14.14 17.50
C ASP A 405 5.02 15.42 16.67
N PRO A 406 4.39 16.48 17.23
CA PRO A 406 4.15 17.72 16.50
C PRO A 406 5.43 18.44 16.08
N GLU A 407 6.61 18.05 16.62
CA GLU A 407 7.90 18.53 16.12
C GLU A 407 8.16 18.13 14.64
N TYR A 408 7.63 16.96 14.23
CA TYR A 408 7.86 16.40 12.88
C TYR A 408 6.58 16.29 12.05
N TRP A 409 5.41 16.25 12.69
CA TRP A 409 4.13 15.95 12.04
C TRP A 409 3.10 17.06 12.29
N GLU A 410 2.81 17.84 11.25
CA GLU A 410 1.68 18.79 11.25
C GLU A 410 0.35 18.04 11.31
N ASP A 411 -0.58 18.49 12.15
CA ASP A 411 -1.86 17.83 12.45
C ASP A 411 -1.69 16.31 12.67
N PRO A 412 -0.95 15.89 13.72
CA PRO A 412 -0.44 14.53 13.84
C PRO A 412 -1.53 13.47 14.02
N HIS A 413 -2.74 13.88 14.41
CA HIS A 413 -3.88 13.00 14.63
C HIS A 413 -4.79 12.87 13.39
N GLU A 414 -4.59 13.71 12.38
CA GLU A 414 -5.41 13.71 11.16
C GLU A 414 -4.83 12.76 10.11
N PHE A 415 -5.73 12.10 9.36
CA PHE A 415 -5.38 11.20 8.27
C PHE A 415 -5.17 11.98 6.97
N ILE A 416 -3.91 12.31 6.66
CA ILE A 416 -3.54 13.16 5.51
C ILE A 416 -2.49 12.45 4.65
N PRO A 417 -2.88 11.59 3.68
CA PRO A 417 -1.94 10.92 2.78
C PRO A 417 -1.01 11.90 2.02
N GLU A 418 -1.52 13.08 1.66
CA GLU A 418 -0.79 14.09 0.90
C GLU A 418 0.52 14.55 1.56
N ARG A 419 0.68 14.39 2.88
CA ARG A 419 1.92 14.75 3.59
C ARG A 419 3.16 14.00 3.07
N PHE A 420 2.95 12.87 2.39
CA PHE A 420 4.03 12.08 1.81
C PHE A 420 4.34 12.40 0.34
N THR A 421 3.63 13.32 -0.32
CA THR A 421 3.73 13.56 -1.79
C THR A 421 5.15 13.86 -2.27
N ASN A 422 5.94 14.60 -1.48
CA ASN A 422 7.34 14.92 -1.78
C ASN A 422 8.30 14.45 -0.67
N SER A 423 7.88 13.43 0.08
CA SER A 423 8.64 12.91 1.22
C SER A 423 9.54 11.76 0.79
N SER A 424 10.81 11.80 1.22
CA SER A 424 11.75 10.69 1.06
C SER A 424 11.56 9.58 2.09
N LEU A 425 10.69 9.77 3.08
CA LEU A 425 10.43 8.79 4.15
C LEU A 425 9.90 7.48 3.54
N ASP A 426 10.66 6.39 3.70
CA ASP A 426 10.31 5.09 3.13
C ASP A 426 9.95 4.02 4.19
N GLY A 427 10.09 4.36 5.47
CA GLY A 427 9.77 3.48 6.59
C GLY A 427 10.74 2.32 6.78
N LYS A 428 11.90 2.33 6.10
CA LYS A 428 12.93 1.27 6.22
C LYS A 428 13.89 1.46 7.40
N GLY A 429 13.58 2.41 8.29
CA GLY A 429 14.31 2.64 9.53
C GLY A 429 15.53 3.55 9.41
N HIS A 430 15.63 4.35 8.35
CA HIS A 430 16.69 5.37 8.22
C HIS A 430 16.32 6.69 8.91
N ASP A 431 15.04 7.03 8.89
CA ASP A 431 14.45 8.25 9.43
C ASP A 431 13.68 7.91 10.73
N PHE A 432 14.04 8.57 11.84
CA PHE A 432 13.59 8.15 13.18
C PHE A 432 12.25 8.77 13.58
N GLU A 433 11.77 9.76 12.84
CA GLU A 433 10.43 10.32 12.92
C GLU A 433 9.37 9.39 12.29
N TYR A 434 9.78 8.41 11.47
CA TYR A 434 8.89 7.46 10.79
C TYR A 434 9.45 6.02 10.83
N ILE A 435 9.11 5.30 11.89
CA ILE A 435 9.65 3.96 12.23
C ILE A 435 8.59 2.85 12.33
N PRO A 436 7.64 2.72 11.38
CA PRO A 436 6.56 1.72 11.47
C PRO A 436 7.07 0.27 11.48
N PHE A 437 8.27 0.03 10.96
CA PHE A 437 8.94 -1.27 10.92
C PHE A 437 10.15 -1.37 11.86
N GLY A 438 10.31 -0.39 12.76
CA GLY A 438 11.50 -0.25 13.59
C GLY A 438 12.75 0.14 12.80
N SER A 439 13.93 -0.05 13.41
CA SER A 439 15.23 0.32 12.83
C SER A 439 16.36 -0.55 13.43
N GLY A 440 17.59 -0.40 12.91
CA GLY A 440 18.79 -1.09 13.40
C GLY A 440 18.78 -2.60 13.13
N ARG A 441 19.58 -3.35 13.89
CA ARG A 441 19.73 -4.82 13.73
C ARG A 441 18.42 -5.58 13.82
N ARG A 442 17.46 -5.09 14.61
CA ARG A 442 16.13 -5.70 14.81
C ARG A 442 15.02 -5.06 13.98
N GLY A 443 15.34 -4.27 12.95
CA GLY A 443 14.34 -3.79 11.99
C GLY A 443 13.56 -4.96 11.35
N CYS A 444 12.32 -4.73 10.91
CA CYS A 444 11.52 -5.79 10.29
C CYS A 444 12.24 -6.36 9.05
N PRO A 445 12.47 -7.68 8.94
CA PRO A 445 13.04 -8.26 7.73
C PRO A 445 12.00 -8.41 6.61
N GLY A 446 10.70 -8.41 6.94
CA GLY A 446 9.59 -8.66 6.02
C GLY A 446 9.01 -7.43 5.30
N ILE A 447 9.71 -6.29 5.29
CA ILE A 447 9.19 -5.02 4.76
C ILE A 447 8.73 -5.13 3.30
N ASN A 448 9.53 -5.78 2.44
CA ASN A 448 9.20 -5.93 1.03
C ASN A 448 7.95 -6.81 0.83
N PHE A 449 7.87 -7.92 1.58
CA PHE A 449 6.73 -8.81 1.55
C PHE A 449 5.46 -8.09 2.01
N ALA A 450 5.54 -7.36 3.13
CA ALA A 450 4.43 -6.58 3.67
C ALA A 450 3.94 -5.56 2.64
N PHE A 451 4.81 -4.72 2.08
CA PHE A 451 4.38 -3.69 1.12
C PHE A 451 3.74 -4.27 -0.14
N MET A 452 4.26 -5.36 -0.71
CA MET A 452 3.63 -5.98 -1.89
C MET A 452 2.21 -6.46 -1.56
N THR A 453 2.04 -7.19 -0.46
CA THR A 453 0.74 -7.75 -0.08
C THR A 453 -0.25 -6.67 0.38
N LEU A 454 0.20 -5.65 1.12
CA LEU A 454 -0.63 -4.52 1.57
C LEU A 454 -1.16 -3.71 0.38
N HIS A 455 -0.27 -3.34 -0.56
CA HIS A 455 -0.68 -2.57 -1.73
C HIS A 455 -1.61 -3.40 -2.63
N LEU A 456 -1.30 -4.68 -2.89
CA LEU A 456 -2.11 -5.52 -3.77
C LEU A 456 -3.52 -5.76 -3.22
N SER A 457 -3.63 -6.09 -1.94
CA SER A 457 -4.91 -6.35 -1.28
C SER A 457 -5.78 -5.09 -1.25
N LEU A 458 -5.23 -3.97 -0.76
CA LEU A 458 -5.97 -2.71 -0.69
C LEU A 458 -6.36 -2.20 -2.09
N ALA A 459 -5.47 -2.30 -3.08
CA ALA A 459 -5.79 -1.89 -4.45
C ALA A 459 -6.95 -2.71 -5.02
N ASN A 460 -6.96 -4.04 -4.88
CA ASN A 460 -8.04 -4.87 -5.40
C ASN A 460 -9.38 -4.59 -4.70
N LEU A 461 -9.38 -4.43 -3.37
CA LEU A 461 -10.58 -4.05 -2.62
C LEU A 461 -11.16 -2.70 -3.11
N LEU A 462 -10.31 -1.75 -3.45
CA LEU A 462 -10.71 -0.42 -3.93
C LEU A 462 -11.08 -0.41 -5.43
N TYR A 463 -10.49 -1.30 -6.22
CA TYR A 463 -10.79 -1.46 -7.63
C TYR A 463 -12.19 -2.06 -7.84
N PHE A 464 -12.45 -3.21 -7.21
CA PHE A 464 -13.64 -4.02 -7.44
C PHE A 464 -14.90 -3.52 -6.75
N PHE A 465 -14.77 -2.74 -5.68
CA PHE A 465 -15.91 -2.34 -4.86
C PHE A 465 -15.94 -0.84 -4.59
N ASN A 466 -17.15 -0.29 -4.57
CA ASN A 466 -17.48 0.84 -3.73
C ASN A 466 -17.86 0.30 -2.33
N TRP A 467 -17.65 1.11 -1.31
CA TRP A 467 -17.84 0.69 0.08
C TRP A 467 -18.82 1.62 0.78
N GLU A 468 -19.78 1.04 1.48
CA GLU A 468 -20.75 1.75 2.29
C GLU A 468 -20.71 1.28 3.74
N LEU A 469 -21.15 2.16 4.64
CA LEU A 469 -21.35 1.82 6.04
C LEU A 469 -22.68 1.08 6.20
N PRO A 470 -22.80 0.17 7.18
CA PRO A 470 -24.08 -0.46 7.51
C PRO A 470 -25.16 0.58 7.82
N ASN A 471 -26.42 0.23 7.52
CA ASN A 471 -27.56 1.16 7.64
C ASN A 471 -27.59 1.89 8.99
N GLY A 472 -27.64 3.21 8.93
CA GLY A 472 -27.76 4.09 10.11
C GLY A 472 -26.45 4.55 10.75
N ILE A 473 -25.30 3.99 10.34
CA ILE A 473 -23.98 4.41 10.82
C ILE A 473 -23.44 5.51 9.92
N LYS A 474 -23.08 6.67 10.49
CA LYS A 474 -22.38 7.74 9.78
C LYS A 474 -20.88 7.62 9.99
N LYS A 475 -20.11 8.33 9.17
CA LYS A 475 -18.63 8.34 9.27
C LYS A 475 -18.14 8.89 10.62
N GLU A 476 -18.91 9.79 11.25
CA GLU A 476 -18.62 10.36 12.56
C GLU A 476 -18.80 9.35 13.70
N ASP A 477 -19.62 8.31 13.48
CA ASP A 477 -19.93 7.26 14.46
C ASP A 477 -18.90 6.12 14.45
N LEU A 478 -17.93 6.15 13.53
CA LEU A 478 -16.90 5.13 13.41
C LEU A 478 -15.89 5.24 14.57
N ASP A 479 -15.91 4.25 15.45
CA ASP A 479 -14.97 4.13 16.56
C ASP A 479 -13.57 3.73 16.06
N VAL A 480 -12.59 4.62 16.31
CA VAL A 480 -11.18 4.40 16.03
C VAL A 480 -10.37 4.08 17.29
N SER A 481 -11.05 3.65 18.35
CA SER A 481 -10.38 3.12 19.53
C SER A 481 -9.70 1.79 19.22
N GLU A 482 -8.66 1.51 20.01
CA GLU A 482 -7.72 0.42 19.76
C GLU A 482 -8.01 -0.75 20.71
N LYS A 483 -7.90 -1.98 20.19
CA LYS A 483 -7.87 -3.18 21.03
C LYS A 483 -6.43 -3.42 21.54
N PRO A 484 -6.22 -3.68 22.84
CA PRO A 484 -4.90 -4.06 23.34
C PRO A 484 -4.47 -5.44 22.80
N GLY A 485 -3.16 -5.63 22.65
CA GLY A 485 -2.57 -6.91 22.26
C GLY A 485 -1.16 -6.77 21.72
N LEU A 486 -0.59 -7.89 21.27
CA LEU A 486 0.72 -7.91 20.59
C LEU A 486 0.71 -7.09 19.29
N THR A 487 -0.42 -7.13 18.58
CA THR A 487 -0.74 -6.31 17.42
C THR A 487 -1.98 -5.48 17.73
N VAL A 488 -1.91 -4.17 17.52
CA VAL A 488 -3.04 -3.25 17.71
C VAL A 488 -3.95 -3.24 16.49
N VAL A 489 -5.22 -3.53 16.74
CA VAL A 489 -6.30 -3.57 15.75
C VAL A 489 -7.43 -2.63 16.18
N PRO A 490 -8.37 -2.27 15.29
CA PRO A 490 -9.59 -1.59 15.69
C PRO A 490 -10.31 -2.37 16.81
N LYS A 491 -10.83 -1.65 17.82
CA LYS A 491 -11.53 -2.27 18.95
C LYS A 491 -12.72 -3.12 18.52
N HIS A 492 -13.45 -2.61 17.53
CA HIS A 492 -14.58 -3.30 16.93
C HIS A 492 -14.21 -3.77 15.51
N PRO A 493 -14.64 -4.97 15.10
CA PRO A 493 -14.43 -5.45 13.73
C PRO A 493 -14.96 -4.44 12.70
N VAL A 494 -14.21 -4.25 11.62
CA VAL A 494 -14.61 -3.37 10.51
C VAL A 494 -15.62 -4.13 9.66
N SER A 495 -16.88 -3.72 9.72
CA SER A 495 -18.00 -4.30 8.97
C SER A 495 -18.50 -3.30 7.93
N LEU A 496 -18.42 -3.66 6.65
CA LEU A 496 -18.74 -2.77 5.52
C LEU A 496 -19.66 -3.48 4.51
N VAL A 497 -20.45 -2.70 3.77
CA VAL A 497 -21.30 -3.20 2.69
C VAL A 497 -20.56 -3.02 1.36
N PRO A 498 -20.17 -4.10 0.67
CA PRO A 498 -19.53 -4.01 -0.65
C PRO A 498 -20.59 -3.78 -1.74
N ILE A 499 -20.33 -2.80 -2.60
CA ILE A 499 -21.09 -2.57 -3.84
C ILE A 499 -20.16 -2.84 -5.00
N LYS A 500 -20.46 -3.87 -5.79
CA LYS A 500 -19.66 -4.21 -6.97
C LYS A 500 -19.52 -2.99 -7.89
N TYR A 501 -18.28 -2.63 -8.19
CA TYR A 501 -17.97 -1.59 -9.15
C TYR A 501 -18.08 -2.19 -10.55
N ASP A 502 -19.26 -2.01 -11.16
CA ASP A 502 -19.39 -2.24 -12.58
C ASP A 502 -18.69 -1.08 -13.30
N PHE A 503 -17.67 -1.41 -14.09
CA PHE A 503 -17.09 -0.46 -15.03
C PHE A 503 -18.16 -0.14 -16.08
N ILE A 504 -19.02 0.83 -15.77
CA ILE A 504 -19.85 1.49 -16.77
C ILE A 504 -18.88 2.47 -17.45
N PRO A 505 -18.53 2.25 -18.74
CA PRO A 505 -17.73 3.22 -19.45
C PRO A 505 -18.47 4.55 -19.35
N LYS A 506 -17.85 5.57 -18.74
CA LYS A 506 -18.37 6.94 -18.82
C LYS A 506 -18.22 7.37 -20.26
N VAL A 507 -19.24 7.09 -21.07
CA VAL A 507 -19.35 7.60 -22.43
C VAL A 507 -19.59 9.10 -22.32
N PRO A 508 -18.92 9.93 -23.13
CA PRO A 508 -19.22 11.35 -23.17
C PRO A 508 -20.73 11.60 -23.39
N PRO A 509 -21.28 12.72 -22.90
CA PRO A 509 -22.67 13.08 -23.14
C PRO A 509 -23.03 12.97 -24.63
N SER A 510 -24.21 12.46 -24.91
CA SER A 510 -24.71 12.24 -26.26
C SER A 510 -26.08 12.87 -26.42
N PRO A 511 -26.29 13.73 -27.44
CA PRO A 511 -27.62 14.13 -27.83
C PRO A 511 -28.43 12.90 -28.29
N PRO A 512 -29.75 12.90 -28.10
CA PRO A 512 -30.60 11.80 -28.52
C PRO A 512 -30.49 11.59 -30.05
N GLY A 513 -30.13 10.37 -30.44
CA GLY A 513 -30.00 9.94 -31.83
C GLY A 513 -31.18 9.08 -32.29
N LEU A 514 -31.47 9.08 -33.59
CA LEU A 514 -32.46 8.21 -34.21
C LEU A 514 -31.91 6.78 -34.41
N PRO A 515 -32.73 5.71 -34.42
CA PRO A 515 -32.26 4.32 -34.42
C PRO A 515 -31.31 3.94 -35.58
N ILE A 516 -31.51 4.49 -36.78
CA ILE A 516 -30.74 4.16 -37.99
C ILE A 516 -29.73 5.25 -38.34
N MET A 517 -30.17 6.51 -38.31
CA MET A 517 -29.34 7.66 -38.71
C MET A 517 -28.49 8.22 -37.56
N GLY A 518 -28.74 7.80 -36.33
CA GLY A 518 -28.11 8.38 -35.15
C GLY A 518 -28.34 9.89 -35.09
N ASN A 519 -27.26 10.65 -34.93
CA ASN A 519 -27.22 12.10 -34.82
C ASN A 519 -27.05 12.83 -36.17
N LEU A 520 -27.06 12.12 -37.32
CA LEU A 520 -26.93 12.78 -38.64
C LEU A 520 -28.00 13.86 -38.88
N HIS A 521 -29.22 13.63 -38.40
CA HIS A 521 -30.34 14.56 -38.50
C HIS A 521 -30.12 15.90 -37.76
N GLN A 522 -29.10 15.97 -36.88
CA GLN A 522 -28.75 17.16 -36.12
C GLN A 522 -27.60 17.94 -36.77
N LEU A 523 -27.08 17.46 -37.90
CA LEU A 523 -26.04 18.13 -38.68
C LEU A 523 -26.69 18.87 -39.86
N GLY A 524 -26.61 20.20 -39.87
CA GLY A 524 -27.01 21.01 -41.01
C GLY A 524 -25.95 21.04 -42.12
N GLU A 525 -26.19 21.85 -43.17
CA GLU A 525 -25.26 22.02 -44.30
C GLU A 525 -23.83 22.37 -43.85
N VAL A 526 -23.73 23.19 -42.80
CA VAL A 526 -22.46 23.57 -42.17
C VAL A 526 -22.23 22.71 -40.92
N THR A 527 -21.73 21.49 -41.12
CA THR A 527 -21.60 20.47 -40.07
C THR A 527 -20.85 20.95 -38.83
N HIS A 528 -19.75 21.69 -39.00
CA HIS A 528 -18.92 22.14 -37.87
C HIS A 528 -19.62 23.20 -36.99
N HIS A 529 -20.52 24.02 -37.55
CA HIS A 529 -21.36 24.93 -36.75
C HIS A 529 -22.37 24.15 -35.90
N SER A 530 -23.00 23.12 -36.48
CA SER A 530 -23.94 22.24 -35.78
C SER A 530 -23.26 21.53 -34.61
N LEU A 531 -22.05 21.02 -34.82
CA LEU A 531 -21.22 20.41 -33.78
C LEU A 531 -20.84 21.40 -32.69
N TRP A 532 -20.50 22.64 -33.04
CA TRP A 532 -20.20 23.69 -32.07
C TRP A 532 -21.42 24.03 -31.21
N LEU A 533 -22.61 24.17 -31.79
CA LEU A 533 -23.85 24.42 -31.05
C LEU A 533 -24.16 23.26 -30.10
N LEU A 534 -24.07 22.01 -30.56
CA LEU A 534 -24.22 20.84 -29.71
C LEU A 534 -23.23 20.86 -28.53
N SER A 535 -21.98 21.29 -28.75
CA SER A 535 -20.98 21.36 -27.68
C SER A 535 -21.32 22.37 -26.59
N LYS A 536 -22.10 23.42 -26.91
CA LYS A 536 -22.60 24.38 -25.90
C LYS A 536 -23.65 23.75 -25.00
N GLN A 537 -24.40 22.77 -25.50
CA GLN A 537 -25.47 22.12 -24.77
C GLN A 537 -25.01 20.86 -24.02
N TYR A 538 -24.21 20.01 -24.66
CA TYR A 538 -23.80 18.70 -24.14
C TYR A 538 -22.35 18.67 -23.62
N GLY A 539 -21.63 19.78 -23.74
CA GLY A 539 -20.28 19.95 -23.23
C GLY A 539 -19.19 19.81 -24.28
N PRO A 540 -17.92 20.10 -23.91
CA PRO A 540 -16.81 20.21 -24.85
C PRO A 540 -16.25 18.86 -25.35
N LEU A 541 -16.73 17.74 -24.83
CA LEU A 541 -16.45 16.39 -25.29
C LEU A 541 -17.78 15.66 -25.40
N MET A 542 -18.15 15.23 -26.60
CA MET A 542 -19.43 14.59 -26.87
C MET A 542 -19.25 13.29 -27.63
N TYR A 543 -20.20 12.38 -27.44
CA TYR A 543 -20.31 11.17 -28.23
C TYR A 543 -21.51 11.30 -29.17
N LEU A 544 -21.28 11.06 -30.45
CA LEU A 544 -22.29 11.04 -31.50
C LEU A 544 -22.25 9.69 -32.23
N LYS A 545 -23.39 9.27 -32.75
CA LYS A 545 -23.49 8.21 -33.76
C LYS A 545 -23.82 8.85 -35.10
N LEU A 546 -22.86 8.93 -36.02
CA LEU A 546 -23.13 9.42 -37.36
C LEU A 546 -23.56 8.23 -38.23
N GLY A 547 -24.87 7.99 -38.31
CA GLY A 547 -25.42 6.72 -38.78
C GLY A 547 -25.10 5.61 -37.77
N LYS A 548 -24.33 4.60 -38.21
CA LYS A 548 -23.80 3.53 -37.35
C LYS A 548 -22.38 3.81 -36.84
N VAL A 549 -21.76 4.92 -37.22
CA VAL A 549 -20.35 5.20 -36.91
C VAL A 549 -20.23 5.93 -35.56
N PRO A 550 -19.59 5.33 -34.54
CA PRO A 550 -19.31 6.01 -33.29
C PRO A 550 -18.29 7.13 -33.52
N THR A 551 -18.61 8.34 -33.07
CA THR A 551 -17.81 9.54 -33.31
C THR A 551 -17.67 10.32 -32.00
N ILE A 552 -16.44 10.67 -31.63
CA ILE A 552 -16.18 11.58 -30.52
C ILE A 552 -15.86 12.96 -31.09
N VAL A 553 -16.47 13.99 -30.50
CA VAL A 553 -16.27 15.38 -30.89
C VAL A 553 -15.64 16.13 -29.73
N ALA A 554 -14.44 16.67 -29.95
CA ALA A 554 -13.72 17.53 -29.01
C ALA A 554 -13.81 18.99 -29.47
N SER A 555 -14.42 19.86 -28.68
CA SER A 555 -14.77 21.24 -29.05
C SER A 555 -14.16 22.31 -28.12
N SER A 556 -13.11 21.97 -27.37
CA SER A 556 -12.35 22.94 -26.57
C SER A 556 -10.85 22.70 -26.68
N ALA A 557 -10.04 23.73 -26.43
CA ALA A 557 -8.58 23.60 -26.43
C ALA A 557 -8.08 22.54 -25.43
N ARG A 558 -8.73 22.42 -24.27
CA ARG A 558 -8.41 21.39 -23.27
C ARG A 558 -8.66 19.99 -23.85
N MET A 559 -9.84 19.74 -24.42
CA MET A 559 -10.17 18.42 -24.98
C MET A 559 -9.35 18.10 -26.24
N ALA A 560 -9.05 19.10 -27.06
CA ALA A 560 -8.12 18.93 -28.19
C ALA A 560 -6.72 18.52 -27.70
N ARG A 561 -6.23 19.06 -26.57
CA ARG A 561 -4.97 18.63 -25.96
C ARG A 561 -5.04 17.20 -25.44
N GLU A 562 -6.14 16.80 -24.80
CA GLU A 562 -6.34 15.40 -24.38
C GLU A 562 -6.23 14.44 -25.57
N VAL A 563 -6.96 14.71 -26.66
CA VAL A 563 -7.00 13.83 -27.84
C VAL A 563 -5.71 13.86 -28.66
N LEU A 564 -5.16 15.05 -28.95
CA LEU A 564 -4.06 15.20 -29.89
C LEU A 564 -2.66 15.09 -29.26
N LYS A 565 -2.56 15.11 -27.92
CA LYS A 565 -1.26 15.08 -27.22
C LYS A 565 -1.18 14.04 -26.12
N ILE A 566 -2.22 13.91 -25.29
CA ILE A 566 -2.18 12.98 -24.14
C ILE A 566 -2.50 11.55 -24.59
N HIS A 567 -3.48 11.41 -25.49
CA HIS A 567 -3.92 10.14 -26.07
C HIS A 567 -3.57 10.04 -27.57
N ASP A 568 -2.43 10.62 -27.96
CA ASP A 568 -2.04 10.72 -29.37
C ASP A 568 -1.87 9.35 -30.02
N LYS A 569 -1.23 8.39 -29.33
CA LYS A 569 -1.03 7.03 -29.81
C LYS A 569 -2.34 6.31 -30.08
N GLU A 570 -3.34 6.50 -29.22
CA GLU A 570 -4.66 5.89 -29.40
C GLU A 570 -5.52 6.61 -30.45
N CYS A 571 -5.27 7.90 -30.71
CA CYS A 571 -6.11 8.75 -31.56
C CYS A 571 -5.44 9.20 -32.87
N CYS A 572 -4.25 8.71 -33.20
CA CYS A 572 -3.47 9.22 -34.35
C CYS A 572 -3.93 8.67 -35.71
N SER A 573 -4.56 7.50 -35.76
CA SER A 573 -5.05 6.91 -37.02
C SER A 573 -6.22 7.70 -37.62
N ARG A 574 -6.42 7.58 -38.93
CA ARG A 574 -7.49 8.24 -39.68
C ARG A 574 -8.61 7.25 -40.05
N PRO A 575 -9.87 7.70 -40.16
CA PRO A 575 -10.95 6.85 -40.65
C PRO A 575 -10.73 6.45 -42.12
N ALA A 576 -10.91 5.16 -42.42
CA ALA A 576 -10.78 4.61 -43.76
C ALA A 576 -12.09 4.79 -44.56
N PHE A 577 -12.33 6.00 -45.08
CA PHE A 577 -13.45 6.24 -45.99
C PHE A 577 -13.18 5.58 -47.35
N ILE A 578 -14.23 5.04 -48.00
CA ILE A 578 -14.11 4.38 -49.31
C ILE A 578 -13.43 5.30 -50.33
N SER A 579 -13.81 6.58 -50.36
CA SER A 579 -13.18 7.56 -51.25
C SER A 579 -11.69 7.72 -50.97
N LEU A 580 -11.28 7.76 -49.69
CA LEU A 580 -9.88 7.86 -49.33
C LEU A 580 -9.12 6.62 -49.76
N ILE A 581 -9.63 5.42 -49.48
CA ILE A 581 -9.00 4.15 -49.93
C ILE A 581 -8.74 4.19 -51.44
N THR A 582 -9.71 4.66 -52.23
CA THR A 582 -9.54 4.77 -53.69
C THR A 582 -8.51 5.82 -54.09
N TYR A 583 -8.60 7.05 -53.58
CA TYR A 583 -7.71 8.15 -53.99
C TYR A 583 -6.29 8.07 -53.42
N SER A 584 -6.10 7.31 -52.34
CA SER A 584 -4.80 7.13 -51.68
C SER A 584 -4.11 5.82 -52.01
N TYR A 585 -4.62 5.06 -52.99
CA TYR A 585 -4.09 3.75 -53.37
C TYR A 585 -4.00 2.79 -52.17
N ASP A 586 -5.12 2.59 -51.49
CA ASP A 586 -5.24 1.73 -50.30
C ASP A 586 -4.52 2.29 -49.05
N LEU A 587 -4.61 3.61 -48.83
CA LEU A 587 -4.11 4.31 -47.64
C LEU A 587 -2.60 4.12 -47.43
N VAL A 588 -1.82 4.12 -48.51
CA VAL A 588 -0.34 4.06 -48.46
C VAL A 588 0.31 5.44 -48.50
N ASP A 589 -0.48 6.52 -48.49
CA ASP A 589 0.01 7.89 -48.49
C ASP A 589 0.35 8.43 -47.09
N ILE A 590 1.07 9.55 -47.01
CA ILE A 590 1.51 10.13 -45.73
C ILE A 590 0.36 10.71 -44.87
N ALA A 591 -0.73 11.16 -45.48
CA ALA A 591 -1.82 11.86 -44.82
C ALA A 591 -2.89 10.92 -44.25
N PHE A 592 -3.20 9.82 -44.94
CA PHE A 592 -4.28 8.91 -44.55
C PHE A 592 -3.83 7.50 -44.15
N SER A 593 -2.54 7.16 -44.27
CA SER A 593 -2.04 5.86 -43.82
C SER A 593 -2.23 5.65 -42.31
N PRO A 594 -2.65 4.45 -41.88
CA PRO A 594 -2.80 4.13 -40.47
C PRO A 594 -1.46 4.20 -39.73
N TYR A 595 -1.51 4.53 -38.43
CA TYR A 595 -0.29 4.66 -37.64
C TYR A 595 0.39 3.30 -37.43
N ASN A 596 1.50 3.10 -38.13
CA ASN A 596 2.34 1.90 -38.10
C ASN A 596 3.80 2.28 -38.42
N GLU A 597 4.70 1.29 -38.55
CA GLU A 597 6.11 1.56 -38.88
C GLU A 597 6.28 2.23 -40.25
N HIS A 598 5.48 1.85 -41.24
CA HIS A 598 5.50 2.47 -42.58
C HIS A 598 5.20 3.98 -42.51
N TRP A 599 4.15 4.37 -41.80
CA TRP A 599 3.82 5.79 -41.62
C TRP A 599 4.93 6.55 -40.88
N LYS A 600 5.56 5.96 -39.87
CA LYS A 600 6.69 6.58 -39.15
C LYS A 600 7.88 6.85 -40.06
N GLU A 601 8.20 5.89 -40.93
CA GLU A 601 9.28 6.01 -41.90
C GLU A 601 8.96 7.08 -42.96
N MET A 602 7.76 7.03 -43.55
CA MET A 602 7.31 8.04 -44.51
C MET A 602 7.31 9.44 -43.90
N ARG A 603 6.84 9.59 -42.65
CA ARG A 603 6.85 10.86 -41.94
C ARG A 603 8.28 11.37 -41.73
N LYS A 604 9.21 10.48 -41.39
CA LYS A 604 10.62 10.85 -41.23
C LYS A 604 11.18 11.39 -42.55
N ILE A 605 10.93 10.71 -43.67
CA ILE A 605 11.38 11.16 -45.00
C ILE A 605 10.75 12.52 -45.35
N CYS A 606 9.43 12.65 -45.25
CA CYS A 606 8.74 13.88 -45.61
C CYS A 606 9.22 15.09 -44.80
N PHE A 607 9.38 14.97 -43.48
CA PHE A 607 9.74 16.12 -42.65
C PHE A 607 11.25 16.40 -42.58
N HIS A 608 12.10 15.36 -42.60
CA HIS A 608 13.55 15.57 -42.49
C HIS A 608 14.22 15.82 -43.84
N GLU A 609 13.74 15.20 -44.92
CA GLU A 609 14.41 15.30 -46.24
C GLU A 609 13.74 16.32 -47.15
N ILE A 610 12.40 16.36 -47.16
CA ILE A 610 11.61 17.14 -48.14
C ILE A 610 11.20 18.50 -47.57
N LEU A 611 10.58 18.52 -46.39
CA LEU A 611 9.96 19.71 -45.78
C LEU A 611 10.81 20.33 -44.65
N ASN A 612 12.12 20.07 -44.63
CA ASN A 612 13.01 20.72 -43.67
C ASN A 612 13.16 22.21 -43.96
N ALA A 613 13.50 22.99 -42.93
CA ALA A 613 13.58 24.45 -43.03
C ALA A 613 14.51 24.94 -44.17
N LYS A 614 15.61 24.23 -44.42
CA LYS A 614 16.58 24.59 -45.47
C LYS A 614 15.97 24.42 -46.87
N ARG A 615 15.28 23.31 -47.13
CA ARG A 615 14.55 23.04 -48.38
C ARG A 615 13.43 24.06 -48.58
N VAL A 616 12.59 24.28 -47.57
CA VAL A 616 11.48 25.25 -47.66
C VAL A 616 12.02 26.65 -47.96
N GLN A 617 13.15 27.04 -47.36
CA GLN A 617 13.81 28.31 -47.62
C GLN A 617 14.36 28.41 -49.04
N SER A 618 14.89 27.32 -49.61
CA SER A 618 15.41 27.35 -51.00
C SER A 618 14.36 27.67 -52.06
N TYR A 619 13.07 27.52 -51.75
CA TYR A 619 11.95 27.87 -52.63
C TYR A 619 11.36 29.27 -52.33
N CYS A 620 12.06 30.13 -51.58
CA CYS A 620 11.58 31.49 -51.28
C CYS A 620 11.30 32.30 -52.54
N TYR A 621 12.23 32.30 -53.50
CA TYR A 621 12.10 33.04 -54.76
C TYR A 621 10.83 32.65 -55.55
N ILE A 622 10.45 31.37 -55.54
CA ILE A 622 9.21 30.91 -56.20
C ILE A 622 8.00 31.59 -55.56
N ARG A 623 7.96 31.66 -54.23
CA ARG A 623 6.85 32.29 -53.51
C ARG A 623 6.81 33.80 -53.78
N GLU A 624 7.97 34.45 -53.80
CA GLU A 624 8.08 35.88 -54.08
C GLU A 624 7.59 36.20 -55.50
N GLU A 625 8.08 35.49 -56.52
CA GLU A 625 7.65 35.67 -57.92
C GLU A 625 6.16 35.38 -58.12
N GLU A 626 5.62 34.32 -57.52
CA GLU A 626 4.19 34.01 -57.67
C GLU A 626 3.30 35.00 -56.90
N VAL A 627 3.79 35.59 -55.79
CA VAL A 627 3.09 36.71 -55.12
C VAL A 627 3.08 37.94 -56.02
N GLU A 628 4.20 38.28 -56.66
CA GLU A 628 4.27 39.41 -57.59
C GLU A 628 3.28 39.24 -58.75
N LYS A 629 3.23 38.05 -59.37
CA LYS A 629 2.27 37.74 -60.45
C LYS A 629 0.82 37.83 -59.98
N MET A 630 0.53 37.36 -58.76
CA MET A 630 -0.81 37.47 -58.19
C MET A 630 -1.20 38.94 -58.01
N VAL A 631 -0.29 39.77 -57.47
CA VAL A 631 -0.52 41.21 -57.28
C VAL A 631 -0.69 41.94 -58.61
N GLU A 632 0.13 41.62 -59.61
CA GLU A 632 0.04 42.19 -60.96
C GLU A 632 -1.29 41.85 -61.63
N SER A 633 -1.72 40.58 -61.55
CA SER A 633 -3.02 40.12 -62.07
C SER A 633 -4.21 40.84 -61.43
N ILE A 634 -4.17 41.02 -60.09
CA ILE A 634 -5.18 41.81 -59.37
C ILE A 634 -5.14 43.27 -59.81
N SER A 635 -3.96 43.87 -59.95
CA SER A 635 -3.79 45.26 -60.35
C SER A 635 -4.29 45.55 -61.77
N LEU A 636 -4.04 44.63 -62.71
CA LEU A 636 -4.57 44.70 -64.08
C LEU A 636 -6.10 44.60 -64.12
N SER A 637 -6.67 43.75 -63.26
CA SER A 637 -8.13 43.60 -63.15
C SER A 637 -8.81 44.85 -62.59
N CYS A 638 -8.12 45.61 -61.72
CA CYS A 638 -8.61 46.90 -61.21
C CYS A 638 -8.63 48.02 -62.28
N GLY A 639 -7.85 47.92 -63.36
CA GLY A 639 -7.70 48.96 -64.38
C GLY A 639 -8.69 48.90 -65.54
N HIS A 640 -9.38 47.76 -65.74
CA HIS A 640 -10.10 47.49 -67.00
C HIS A 640 -11.61 47.16 -66.86
N SER A 641 -12.16 46.91 -65.67
CA SER A 641 -13.60 46.71 -65.50
C SER A 641 -14.11 47.18 -64.13
N SER A 642 -15.39 47.55 -64.06
CA SER A 642 -16.09 47.81 -62.79
C SER A 642 -16.60 46.52 -62.12
N GLU A 643 -16.06 45.36 -62.50
CA GLU A 643 -16.50 44.07 -61.96
C GLU A 643 -15.70 43.68 -60.70
N PRO A 644 -16.35 43.05 -59.70
CA PRO A 644 -15.66 42.58 -58.51
C PRO A 644 -14.60 41.52 -58.82
N VAL A 645 -13.38 41.68 -58.32
CA VAL A 645 -12.31 40.68 -58.45
C VAL A 645 -12.60 39.49 -57.53
N ASN A 646 -12.68 38.28 -58.09
CA ASN A 646 -12.84 37.05 -57.30
C ASN A 646 -11.49 36.61 -56.70
N MET A 647 -11.23 37.09 -55.49
CA MET A 647 -9.99 36.80 -54.75
C MET A 647 -9.76 35.30 -54.49
N SER A 648 -10.82 34.49 -54.38
CA SER A 648 -10.69 33.05 -54.11
C SER A 648 -9.94 32.34 -55.23
N VAL A 649 -10.23 32.69 -56.49
CA VAL A 649 -9.59 32.09 -57.67
C VAL A 649 -8.12 32.50 -57.73
N GLY A 650 -7.82 33.78 -57.53
CA GLY A 650 -6.44 34.29 -57.54
C GLY A 650 -5.57 33.67 -56.44
N ILE A 651 -6.10 33.54 -55.22
CA ILE A 651 -5.38 32.92 -54.09
C ILE A 651 -5.17 31.42 -54.33
N LEU A 652 -6.19 30.70 -54.79
CA LEU A 652 -6.06 29.27 -55.12
C LEU A 652 -5.02 29.05 -56.22
N SER A 653 -5.10 29.82 -57.30
CA SER A 653 -4.14 29.79 -58.41
C SER A 653 -2.71 30.01 -57.90
N PHE A 654 -2.48 31.03 -57.07
CA PHE A 654 -1.17 31.26 -56.44
C PHE A 654 -0.64 30.02 -55.72
N PHE A 655 -1.44 29.41 -54.84
CA PHE A 655 -1.01 28.20 -54.12
C PHE A 655 -0.71 27.04 -55.07
N TYR A 656 -1.53 26.83 -56.10
CA TYR A 656 -1.29 25.81 -57.12
C TYR A 656 0.01 26.05 -57.88
N HIS A 657 0.26 27.29 -58.35
CA HIS A 657 1.50 27.61 -59.06
C HIS A 657 2.74 27.42 -58.19
N VAL A 658 2.69 27.84 -56.92
CA VAL A 658 3.78 27.60 -55.97
C VAL A 658 4.02 26.10 -55.80
N ILE A 659 2.98 25.31 -55.53
CA ILE A 659 3.11 23.86 -55.34
C ILE A 659 3.64 23.19 -56.61
N CYS A 660 3.10 23.52 -57.78
CA CYS A 660 3.54 22.95 -59.05
C CYS A 660 4.98 23.29 -59.39
N ARG A 661 5.41 24.54 -59.16
CA ARG A 661 6.80 24.95 -59.40
C ARG A 661 7.76 24.30 -58.41
N VAL A 662 7.36 24.12 -57.16
CA VAL A 662 8.17 23.44 -56.14
C VAL A 662 8.30 21.94 -56.44
N LEU A 663 7.21 21.27 -56.84
CA LEU A 663 7.20 19.82 -57.04
C LEU A 663 7.69 19.38 -58.42
N PHE A 664 7.36 20.13 -59.48
CA PHE A 664 7.58 19.73 -60.87
C PHE A 664 8.49 20.68 -61.65
N GLY A 665 8.92 21.80 -61.06
CA GLY A 665 9.80 22.77 -61.72
C GLY A 665 9.14 23.62 -62.81
N GLY A 666 7.82 23.50 -63.02
CA GLY A 666 7.06 24.24 -64.03
C GLY A 666 5.83 24.95 -63.45
N SER A 667 5.34 25.97 -64.14
CA SER A 667 4.07 26.64 -63.81
C SER A 667 2.89 25.77 -64.25
N TYR A 668 1.83 25.71 -63.42
CA TYR A 668 0.55 25.14 -63.82
C TYR A 668 0.04 25.85 -65.10
N GLN A 669 -0.31 25.10 -66.14
CA GLN A 669 -1.04 25.63 -67.29
C GLN A 669 -2.44 25.02 -67.23
N GLU A 670 -3.47 25.86 -67.14
CA GLU A 670 -4.84 25.38 -67.36
C GLU A 670 -4.91 24.78 -68.76
N GLY A 671 -5.21 23.49 -68.85
CA GLY A 671 -5.43 22.84 -70.13
C GLY A 671 -6.63 23.46 -70.81
N ASN A 672 -6.43 24.06 -71.98
CA ASN A 672 -7.51 24.36 -72.91
C ASN A 672 -8.15 23.03 -73.33
N GLU A 673 -9.20 22.59 -72.64
CA GLU A 673 -9.96 21.37 -72.97
C GLU A 673 -10.76 21.48 -74.28
N SER A 674 -10.62 22.56 -75.06
CA SER A 674 -11.25 22.68 -76.38
C SER A 674 -10.51 21.95 -77.52
N GLU A 675 -9.29 21.43 -77.31
CA GLU A 675 -8.47 20.86 -78.42
C GLU A 675 -8.21 19.35 -78.34
N LYS A 676 -8.63 18.64 -77.28
CA LYS A 676 -8.41 17.18 -77.14
C LYS A 676 -9.63 16.29 -77.41
N ALA A 677 -10.73 16.84 -77.92
CA ALA A 677 -11.91 16.07 -78.34
C ALA A 677 -11.96 15.75 -79.85
N LYS A 678 -10.81 15.79 -80.55
CA LYS A 678 -10.64 15.28 -81.92
C LYS A 678 -9.40 14.39 -81.99
N ASN A 679 -9.54 13.15 -81.52
CA ASN A 679 -8.93 11.94 -82.10
C ASN A 679 -9.46 10.70 -81.39
#